data_AF-A0A163CQJ1-F1
#
_entry.id   AF-A0A163CQJ1-F1
#
_cell.length_a   1.000
_cell.length_b   1.000
_cell.length_c   1.000
_cell.angle_alpha   90.00
_cell.angle_beta   90.00
_cell.angle_gamma   90.00
#
_symmetry.space_group_name_H-M   'P 1'
#
loop_
_entity.id
_entity.type
_entity.pdbx_description
1 polymer ?
#
loop_
_entity_poly.entity_id
_entity_poly.type
_entity_poly.pdbx_seq_one_letter_code
_entity_poly.pdbx_strand_id
1 'polypeptide(L)'
;MALAQRPASRFFAASYPWSRHAQRRGPCLLASRRAHTPRGPATTAHLRCYHETRRLHEDYSIHAFLSEDGDRDGGRDGGEDAPALDPALLKEDVRRLMRKVPASVAVITVAHHDADSGKHVPMGIAVSSLNTVTLDPPTISFNIKEPSQALNAIRAAHGRFRVHFLAALGTSRDIIESFCSGNHPDAYAHREKHLQVDVPQADTTTSTPTPTPTPTPTTTPSPPRILGQSVRAAAECTLTQELTVGDHVILVAHMNSLDTKAIQEPTIAYVDGMYRSLESAAVIQRNPRLADTKQPATQTRKKSSAMQTREGQTERKPAVLDRAHELAIVYDFPLLPGEQERREYVERLKTYLQGIRVDNIRDLMRELQPQTRLVARSFGVDMEALLYSCRHGAPKKGRQILPEFHGQLSAAEMAKLVHRVKEMVKADPHVLRLGYAKLLYLLDVQNGCSSLLPSDLLDPLRAEGLVGALELSEATPSDYNRPRNVLELEQAEHKLRRYLSTLPDRDILRTTLAVKLEGAGISTKDFVRFQGAHTRLKVESCSKFYKDWKMDITGDVSPEEARVVVRRLINYLGMDRPDVFHAHLFEDVSDMMRNVGVHPLATGVNVTFMISKIRYLLSTGEPLSSLKRKVEDMLQPYFASNVTWEDLQTRVEQFVQKQPLRATTWKKRDKLAAMGLSGSTVLSTPLSSTPQPLDASNLLDTLVAKALKNHYGNGTDEEKEAIAFFLKNRYGFDVVARGVVATPEEVLARSSADDLEAARLQHEEVTVPIRRVNTRIANKKG
;
A
#
# COMPACT_ATOMS: atom_id res chain seq x y z
N MET A 1 59.39 3.80 25.86
CA MET A 1 58.88 5.19 25.92
C MET A 1 57.35 5.13 25.92
N ALA A 2 56.67 6.01 26.67
CA ALA A 2 55.21 6.00 26.73
C ALA A 2 54.60 6.74 25.53
N LEU A 3 53.70 6.10 24.80
CA LEU A 3 52.85 6.77 23.80
C LEU A 3 51.62 7.36 24.50
N ALA A 4 51.30 8.62 24.21
CA ALA A 4 50.26 9.35 24.92
C ALA A 4 48.87 8.77 24.66
N GLN A 5 48.17 8.41 25.74
CA GLN A 5 46.74 8.08 25.69
C GLN A 5 45.95 9.32 25.23
N ARG A 6 45.21 9.20 24.12
CA ARG A 6 44.09 10.09 23.82
C ARG A 6 42.79 9.44 24.32
N PRO A 7 41.86 10.20 24.93
CA PRO A 7 40.54 9.66 25.28
C PRO A 7 39.80 9.16 24.04
N ALA A 8 39.05 8.07 24.18
CA ALA A 8 38.19 7.56 23.12
C ALA A 8 37.01 8.52 22.86
N SER A 9 37.19 9.43 21.90
CA SER A 9 36.12 10.32 21.42
C SER A 9 35.03 9.52 20.71
N ARG A 10 33.77 9.92 20.92
CA ARG A 10 32.57 9.14 20.54
C ARG A 10 32.52 8.83 19.05
N PHE A 11 32.57 7.54 18.71
CA PHE A 11 32.54 7.05 17.34
C PHE A 11 31.11 7.12 16.77
N PHE A 12 30.82 8.14 15.95
CA PHE A 12 29.58 8.24 15.18
C PHE A 12 29.87 7.92 13.71
N ALA A 13 29.26 6.84 13.19
CA ALA A 13 29.34 6.49 11.78
C ALA A 13 28.45 7.44 10.94
N ALA A 14 29.00 8.60 10.57
CA ALA A 14 28.32 9.58 9.75
C ALA A 14 28.33 9.17 8.27
N SER A 15 27.16 8.83 7.72
CA SER A 15 26.97 8.49 6.32
C SER A 15 26.97 9.74 5.43
N TYR A 16 28.15 10.20 5.04
CA TYR A 16 28.32 11.36 4.15
C TYR A 16 27.89 11.06 2.69
N PRO A 17 26.98 11.85 2.09
CA PRO A 17 26.69 11.78 0.66
C PRO A 17 27.89 12.33 -0.15
N TRP A 18 28.65 11.46 -0.81
CA TRP A 18 29.81 11.87 -1.60
C TRP A 18 29.38 12.55 -2.91
N SER A 19 29.55 13.87 -3.02
CA SER A 19 29.40 14.58 -4.30
C SER A 19 30.69 14.51 -5.12
N ARG A 20 30.58 14.37 -6.45
CA ARG A 20 31.74 14.37 -7.37
C ARG A 20 32.49 15.70 -7.44
N HIS A 21 32.04 16.74 -6.73
CA HIS A 21 32.67 18.07 -6.71
C HIS A 21 33.73 18.26 -5.61
N ALA A 22 33.92 17.28 -4.72
CA ALA A 22 34.89 17.38 -3.62
C ALA A 22 36.37 17.20 -4.03
N GLN A 23 36.67 16.69 -5.23
CA GLN A 23 38.05 16.52 -5.70
C GLN A 23 38.67 17.85 -6.14
N ARG A 24 39.55 18.42 -5.31
CA ARG A 24 40.54 19.41 -5.76
C ARG A 24 41.52 18.71 -6.72
N ARG A 25 41.61 19.19 -7.97
CA ARG A 25 42.70 18.79 -8.87
C ARG A 25 44.01 19.47 -8.44
N GLY A 26 45.11 18.72 -8.47
CA GLY A 26 46.46 19.27 -8.32
C GLY A 26 46.87 20.15 -9.51
N PRO A 27 47.94 20.95 -9.39
CA PRO A 27 48.35 21.94 -10.38
C PRO A 27 49.23 21.37 -11.51
N CYS A 28 49.62 22.25 -12.44
CA CYS A 28 50.55 22.07 -13.58
C CYS A 28 49.97 21.34 -14.81
N LEU A 29 50.24 21.74 -16.07
CA LEU A 29 50.99 22.90 -16.60
C LEU A 29 50.52 23.27 -18.04
N LEU A 30 50.81 24.52 -18.46
CA LEU A 30 51.00 25.05 -19.84
C LEU A 30 49.87 25.03 -20.93
N ALA A 31 49.45 26.26 -21.26
CA ALA A 31 49.43 26.88 -22.60
C ALA A 31 48.48 26.41 -23.74
N SER A 32 47.56 27.32 -24.12
CA SER A 32 47.40 27.79 -25.52
C SER A 32 46.69 29.18 -25.57
N ARG A 33 46.75 29.89 -26.71
CA ARG A 33 46.23 31.26 -26.92
C ARG A 33 45.07 31.30 -27.93
N ARG A 34 44.04 32.14 -27.70
CA ARG A 34 43.59 33.27 -28.60
C ARG A 34 42.19 33.84 -28.23
N ALA A 35 41.99 35.15 -28.53
CA ALA A 35 40.74 35.93 -28.69
C ALA A 35 39.73 35.97 -27.50
N HIS A 36 39.35 37.13 -26.90
CA HIS A 36 38.64 38.33 -27.43
C HIS A 36 37.14 38.09 -27.74
N THR A 37 36.14 38.86 -27.28
CA THR A 37 36.04 40.00 -26.31
C THR A 37 34.68 39.94 -25.51
N PRO A 38 33.96 41.01 -25.11
CA PRO A 38 34.01 41.53 -23.73
C PRO A 38 32.66 41.60 -22.98
N ARG A 39 32.70 41.69 -21.64
CA ARG A 39 31.60 42.28 -20.83
C ARG A 39 32.09 42.86 -19.49
N GLY A 40 31.25 43.71 -18.89
CA GLY A 40 31.58 44.70 -17.86
C GLY A 40 31.76 44.21 -16.41
N PRO A 41 31.86 45.16 -15.45
CA PRO A 41 32.64 44.98 -14.22
C PRO A 41 31.94 44.19 -13.11
N ALA A 42 32.75 43.50 -12.32
CA ALA A 42 32.34 42.83 -11.09
C ALA A 42 32.40 43.78 -9.88
N THR A 43 31.52 43.55 -8.89
CA THR A 43 31.57 44.19 -7.58
C THR A 43 31.78 43.15 -6.47
N THR A 44 32.86 43.33 -5.71
CA THR A 44 33.09 42.85 -4.33
C THR A 44 32.37 41.57 -3.87
N ALA A 45 33.07 40.44 -3.95
CA ALA A 45 32.73 39.27 -3.14
C ALA A 45 33.19 39.48 -1.70
N HIS A 46 32.33 39.25 -0.71
CA HIS A 46 32.70 39.15 0.70
C HIS A 46 32.72 37.68 1.16
N LEU A 47 33.73 37.34 1.95
CA LEU A 47 33.88 36.02 2.57
C LEU A 47 32.74 35.77 3.56
N ARG A 48 32.12 34.58 3.50
CA ARG A 48 31.32 34.06 4.62
C ARG A 48 32.21 33.24 5.54
N CYS A 49 32.58 33.82 6.67
CA CYS A 49 33.13 33.07 7.80
C CYS A 49 32.09 32.04 8.30
N TYR A 50 32.55 30.85 8.67
CA TYR A 50 31.74 29.95 9.50
C TYR A 50 31.71 30.50 10.92
N HIS A 51 30.51 30.68 11.48
CA HIS A 51 30.32 30.84 12.92
C HIS A 51 29.66 29.58 13.48
N GLU A 52 30.16 29.13 14.62
CA GLU A 52 29.52 28.08 15.40
C GLU A 52 28.22 28.60 16.01
N THR A 53 27.17 27.76 16.02
CA THR A 53 25.94 28.03 16.79
C THR A 53 25.65 26.85 17.71
N ARG A 54 25.94 27.05 18.99
CA ARG A 54 25.57 26.17 20.12
C ARG A 54 24.88 27.05 21.18
N ARG A 55 23.79 26.55 21.77
CA ARG A 55 22.69 27.33 22.40
C ARG A 55 21.85 28.02 21.30
N LEU A 56 20.54 27.86 21.23
CA LEU A 56 19.56 28.06 22.29
C LEU A 56 18.57 26.89 22.47
N HIS A 57 18.13 26.73 23.71
CA HIS A 57 16.81 26.23 24.07
C HIS A 57 16.05 27.44 24.67
N GLU A 58 14.77 27.28 25.02
CA GLU A 58 13.87 28.35 25.54
C GLU A 58 13.19 29.21 24.44
N ASP A 59 12.11 29.87 24.85
CA ASP A 59 11.21 30.77 24.10
C ASP A 59 10.51 30.26 22.81
N TYR A 60 9.38 29.58 23.03
CA TYR A 60 8.18 29.73 22.19
C TYR A 60 6.93 29.87 23.08
N SER A 61 6.72 31.08 23.61
CA SER A 61 5.45 31.46 24.25
C SER A 61 4.42 31.90 23.20
N ILE A 62 3.16 31.51 23.37
CA ILE A 62 2.04 31.87 22.49
C ILE A 62 1.19 32.93 23.17
N HIS A 63 1.20 34.15 22.64
CA HIS A 63 0.26 35.22 23.01
C HIS A 63 -0.56 35.64 21.79
N ALA A 64 -1.84 35.24 21.73
CA ALA A 64 -2.90 35.92 20.95
C ALA A 64 -4.31 35.32 21.18
N PHE A 65 -4.78 35.21 22.42
CA PHE A 65 -6.21 35.34 22.70
C PHE A 65 -6.39 35.92 24.11
N LEU A 66 -7.33 36.84 24.27
CA LEU A 66 -7.51 37.59 25.52
C LEU A 66 -8.62 36.99 26.39
N SER A 67 -8.29 36.86 27.67
CA SER A 67 -9.08 37.27 28.84
C SER A 67 -10.57 36.88 28.92
N GLU A 68 -10.87 36.00 29.87
CA GLU A 68 -11.83 36.26 30.94
C GLU A 68 -11.35 35.56 32.24
N ASP A 69 -11.68 36.13 33.39
CA ASP A 69 -10.93 35.89 34.65
C ASP A 69 -11.35 34.66 35.47
N GLY A 70 -10.45 34.18 36.35
CA GLY A 70 -10.71 33.00 37.18
C GLY A 70 -9.61 32.68 38.20
N ASP A 71 -9.47 33.50 39.23
CA ASP A 71 -8.52 33.29 40.35
C ASP A 71 -8.61 31.90 40.98
N ARG A 72 -7.51 31.12 40.91
CA ARG A 72 -7.11 30.14 41.94
C ARG A 72 -5.59 30.03 42.05
N ASP A 73 -5.04 30.74 43.04
CA ASP A 73 -3.74 30.41 43.62
C ASP A 73 -3.76 28.98 44.21
N GLY A 74 -2.61 28.30 44.21
CA GLY A 74 -2.51 26.88 44.51
C GLY A 74 -1.19 26.25 44.08
N GLY A 75 -0.07 26.82 44.51
CA GLY A 75 1.27 26.31 44.17
C GLY A 75 1.49 24.83 44.51
N ARG A 76 2.00 24.06 43.54
CA ARG A 76 2.64 22.77 43.75
C ARG A 76 3.97 22.74 43.02
N ASP A 77 5.03 23.05 43.76
CA ASP A 77 6.38 22.65 43.36
C ASP A 77 6.46 21.12 43.47
N GLY A 78 6.81 20.47 42.36
CA GLY A 78 6.42 19.10 42.09
C GLY A 78 7.17 18.53 40.89
N GLY A 79 8.50 18.52 40.99
CA GLY A 79 9.36 17.84 40.02
C GLY A 79 9.11 16.33 40.04
N GLU A 80 8.20 15.86 39.19
CA GLU A 80 8.09 14.44 38.88
C GLU A 80 9.36 13.98 38.16
N ASP A 81 10.25 13.30 38.89
CA ASP A 81 11.40 12.60 38.31
C ASP A 81 10.91 11.68 37.18
N ALA A 82 11.27 12.03 35.94
CA ALA A 82 10.80 11.30 34.77
C ALA A 82 11.15 9.81 34.90
N PRO A 83 10.16 8.90 34.81
CA PRO A 83 10.33 7.51 35.27
C PRO A 83 11.48 6.82 34.53
N ALA A 84 12.44 6.34 35.30
CA ALA A 84 13.67 5.76 34.78
C ALA A 84 13.37 4.61 33.80
N LEU A 85 13.71 4.83 32.52
CA LEU A 85 13.45 3.88 31.45
C LEU A 85 14.12 2.54 31.72
N ASP A 86 13.33 1.46 31.77
CA ASP A 86 13.84 0.10 31.91
C ASP A 86 14.87 -0.21 30.79
N PRO A 87 16.13 -0.53 31.15
CA PRO A 87 17.16 -0.91 30.18
C PRO A 87 16.77 -2.11 29.30
N ALA A 88 15.91 -3.02 29.76
CA ALA A 88 15.44 -4.15 28.98
C ALA A 88 14.43 -3.73 27.89
N LEU A 89 13.45 -2.88 28.22
CA LEU A 89 12.58 -2.24 27.23
C LEU A 89 13.38 -1.42 26.21
N LEU A 90 14.27 -0.53 26.67
CA LEU A 90 15.10 0.30 25.79
C LEU A 90 15.96 -0.56 24.83
N LYS A 91 16.51 -1.69 25.31
CA LYS A 91 17.27 -2.65 24.49
C LYS A 91 16.43 -3.32 23.40
N GLU A 92 15.16 -3.62 23.67
CA GLU A 92 14.25 -4.16 22.66
C GLU A 92 13.70 -3.07 21.73
N ASP A 93 13.43 -1.86 22.19
CA ASP A 93 12.99 -0.76 21.32
C ASP A 93 14.10 -0.27 20.38
N VAL A 94 15.34 -0.20 20.84
CA VAL A 94 16.50 -0.01 19.95
C VAL A 94 16.60 -1.16 18.93
N ARG A 95 16.35 -2.41 19.33
CA ARG A 95 16.33 -3.55 18.39
C ARG A 95 15.18 -3.45 17.37
N ARG A 96 13.98 -3.03 17.79
CA ARG A 96 12.82 -2.80 16.91
C ARG A 96 13.08 -1.67 15.92
N LEU A 97 13.67 -0.56 16.38
CA LEU A 97 14.06 0.58 15.56
C LEU A 97 15.14 0.20 14.54
N MET A 98 16.24 -0.41 14.99
CA MET A 98 17.34 -0.82 14.09
C MET A 98 16.90 -1.88 13.08
N ARG A 99 15.93 -2.75 13.41
CA ARG A 99 15.28 -3.63 12.42
C ARG A 99 14.57 -2.89 11.29
N LYS A 100 14.14 -1.62 11.47
CA LYS A 100 13.53 -0.80 10.40
C LYS A 100 14.57 -0.07 9.55
N VAL A 101 15.81 0.05 10.01
CA VAL A 101 16.91 0.64 9.23
C VAL A 101 17.39 -0.41 8.21
N PRO A 102 17.47 -0.08 6.90
CA PRO A 102 18.03 -0.99 5.92
C PRO A 102 19.52 -1.22 6.16
N ALA A 103 19.91 -2.48 6.35
CA ALA A 103 21.30 -2.89 6.51
C ALA A 103 21.83 -3.59 5.25
N SER A 104 23.11 -3.40 4.95
CA SER A 104 23.86 -4.28 4.02
C SER A 104 23.85 -5.72 4.54
N VAL A 105 24.03 -6.72 3.66
CA VAL A 105 24.30 -8.09 4.09
C VAL A 105 25.50 -8.64 3.31
N ALA A 106 26.43 -9.23 4.03
CA ALA A 106 27.58 -9.92 3.48
C ALA A 106 27.86 -11.22 4.23
N VAL A 107 28.55 -12.16 3.57
CA VAL A 107 29.02 -13.40 4.21
C VAL A 107 30.54 -13.39 4.30
N ILE A 108 31.03 -13.49 5.52
CA ILE A 108 32.45 -13.58 5.83
C ILE A 108 32.83 -15.05 5.91
N THR A 109 33.90 -15.45 5.23
CA THR A 109 34.52 -16.77 5.35
C THR A 109 35.96 -16.65 5.82
N VAL A 110 36.46 -17.69 6.47
CA VAL A 110 37.80 -17.72 7.06
C VAL A 110 38.38 -19.12 6.93
N ALA A 111 39.69 -19.21 6.71
CA ALA A 111 40.38 -20.49 6.72
C ALA A 111 40.35 -21.08 8.13
N HIS A 112 39.72 -22.23 8.29
CA HIS A 112 39.68 -22.99 9.53
C HIS A 112 40.02 -24.45 9.24
N HIS A 113 40.67 -25.11 10.18
CA HIS A 113 40.90 -26.55 10.17
C HIS A 113 40.12 -27.14 11.35
N ASP A 114 39.09 -27.92 11.05
CA ASP A 114 38.30 -28.59 12.08
C ASP A 114 39.09 -29.76 12.67
N ALA A 115 39.24 -29.76 14.00
CA ALA A 115 40.04 -30.73 14.72
C ALA A 115 39.39 -32.13 14.73
N ASP A 116 38.06 -32.19 14.74
CA ASP A 116 37.31 -33.45 14.82
C ASP A 116 37.26 -34.17 13.47
N SER A 117 37.12 -33.42 12.36
CA SER A 117 37.10 -33.99 11.01
C SER A 117 38.46 -34.08 10.31
N GLY A 118 39.50 -33.42 10.85
CA GLY A 118 40.85 -33.42 10.28
C GLY A 118 40.96 -32.74 8.92
N LYS A 119 40.15 -31.70 8.66
CA LYS A 119 39.99 -31.07 7.33
C LYS A 119 39.81 -29.55 7.41
N HIS A 120 40.11 -28.88 6.29
CA HIS A 120 39.62 -27.52 6.08
C HIS A 120 38.12 -27.52 5.79
N VAL A 121 37.39 -26.63 6.48
CA VAL A 121 35.92 -26.54 6.44
C VAL A 121 35.44 -25.14 6.03
N PRO A 122 34.23 -25.00 5.45
CA PRO A 122 33.64 -23.70 5.10
C PRO A 122 33.13 -22.95 6.35
N MET A 123 34.05 -22.55 7.24
CA MET A 123 33.73 -21.68 8.38
C MET A 123 33.45 -20.25 7.91
N GLY A 124 32.44 -19.62 8.53
CA GLY A 124 32.08 -18.24 8.24
C GLY A 124 30.96 -17.71 9.12
N ILE A 125 30.50 -16.51 8.80
CA ILE A 125 29.37 -15.84 9.47
C ILE A 125 28.71 -14.85 8.50
N ALA A 126 27.38 -14.80 8.49
CA ALA A 126 26.64 -13.73 7.84
C ALA A 126 26.58 -12.48 8.75
N VAL A 127 26.93 -11.32 8.22
CA VAL A 127 26.91 -10.04 8.95
C VAL A 127 26.03 -9.00 8.26
N SER A 128 25.36 -8.19 9.07
CA SER A 128 24.59 -7.01 8.64
C SER A 128 25.17 -5.68 9.15
N SER A 129 26.42 -5.71 9.60
CA SER A 129 27.15 -4.60 10.24
C SER A 129 28.27 -4.04 9.33
N LEU A 130 28.35 -4.49 8.07
CA LEU A 130 29.44 -4.17 7.16
C LEU A 130 29.35 -2.74 6.60
N ASN A 131 30.38 -1.95 6.86
CA ASN A 131 30.54 -0.55 6.46
C ASN A 131 31.93 -0.30 5.84
N THR A 132 32.03 0.71 4.97
CA THR A 132 33.32 1.23 4.50
C THR A 132 33.82 2.31 5.47
N VAL A 133 35.11 2.30 5.79
CA VAL A 133 35.74 3.25 6.73
C VAL A 133 36.54 4.33 5.99
N THR A 134 37.38 3.92 5.04
CA THR A 134 38.12 4.82 4.14
C THR A 134 38.40 4.10 2.81
N LEU A 135 38.65 4.86 1.75
CA LEU A 135 39.06 4.35 0.44
C LEU A 135 40.59 4.36 0.25
N ASP A 136 41.32 5.05 1.13
CA ASP A 136 42.78 5.16 1.10
C ASP A 136 43.34 5.02 2.53
N PRO A 137 44.08 3.93 2.85
CA PRO A 137 44.04 2.66 2.13
C PRO A 137 42.61 2.06 2.19
N PRO A 138 42.14 1.29 1.20
CA PRO A 138 40.78 0.75 1.20
C PRO A 138 40.52 -0.12 2.43
N THR A 139 39.58 0.31 3.27
CA THR A 139 39.36 -0.22 4.63
C THR A 139 37.86 -0.35 4.92
N ILE A 140 37.48 -1.50 5.48
CA ILE A 140 36.11 -1.82 5.91
C ILE A 140 36.05 -2.07 7.42
N SER A 141 34.84 -2.05 7.97
CA SER A 141 34.57 -2.53 9.33
C SER A 141 33.24 -3.29 9.43
N PHE A 142 33.16 -4.17 10.42
CA PHE A 142 31.95 -4.89 10.81
C PHE A 142 32.05 -5.37 12.26
N ASN A 143 30.92 -5.72 12.84
CA ASN A 143 30.81 -6.11 14.24
C ASN A 143 30.51 -7.61 14.35
N ILE A 144 31.28 -8.33 15.17
CA ILE A 144 30.97 -9.71 15.59
C ILE A 144 30.63 -9.70 17.09
N LYS A 145 29.58 -10.43 17.48
CA LYS A 145 29.25 -10.66 18.90
C LYS A 145 30.21 -11.68 19.52
N GLU A 146 30.68 -11.46 20.74
CA GLU A 146 31.42 -12.48 21.51
C GLU A 146 30.49 -13.33 22.40
N PRO A 147 30.85 -14.61 22.68
CA PRO A 147 31.93 -15.37 22.05
C PRO A 147 31.60 -15.79 20.61
N SER A 148 32.60 -15.90 19.74
CA SER A 148 32.43 -16.34 18.34
C SER A 148 33.60 -17.17 17.84
N GLN A 149 33.31 -18.37 17.33
CA GLN A 149 34.30 -19.22 16.66
C GLN A 149 34.88 -18.56 15.40
N ALA A 150 34.06 -17.82 14.63
CA ALA A 150 34.51 -17.16 13.41
C ALA A 150 35.53 -16.05 13.72
N LEU A 151 35.35 -15.32 14.83
CA LEU A 151 36.33 -14.33 15.31
C LEU A 151 37.64 -15.02 15.75
N ASN A 152 37.55 -16.12 16.48
CA ASN A 152 38.74 -16.89 16.89
C ASN A 152 39.48 -17.49 15.69
N ALA A 153 38.77 -17.93 14.65
CA ALA A 153 39.38 -18.38 13.40
C ALA A 153 40.00 -17.22 12.60
N ILE A 154 39.41 -16.02 12.59
CA ILE A 154 40.04 -14.83 11.98
C ILE A 154 41.36 -14.50 12.69
N ARG A 155 41.36 -14.52 14.03
CA ARG A 155 42.58 -14.34 14.84
C ARG A 155 43.63 -15.43 14.53
N ALA A 156 43.21 -16.70 14.42
CA ALA A 156 44.09 -17.83 14.10
C ALA A 156 44.65 -17.80 12.65
N ALA A 157 43.86 -17.35 11.67
CA ALA A 157 44.27 -17.18 10.27
C ALA A 157 45.14 -15.91 10.04
N HIS A 158 45.84 -15.45 11.07
CA HIS A 158 46.63 -14.20 11.08
C HIS A 158 45.85 -12.97 10.56
N GLY A 159 44.57 -12.89 10.92
CA GLY A 159 43.68 -11.81 10.49
C GLY A 159 43.13 -11.92 9.07
N ARG A 160 43.44 -12.98 8.31
CA ARG A 160 43.02 -13.12 6.90
C ARG A 160 41.62 -13.73 6.77
N PHE A 161 40.75 -13.06 6.03
CA PHE A 161 39.38 -13.53 5.74
C PHE A 161 38.88 -13.01 4.38
N ARG A 162 37.72 -13.48 3.92
CA ARG A 162 37.12 -13.07 2.65
C ARG A 162 35.66 -12.65 2.85
N VAL A 163 35.29 -11.49 2.29
CA VAL A 163 33.94 -10.89 2.38
C VAL A 163 33.20 -11.08 1.07
N HIS A 164 32.01 -11.68 1.12
CA HIS A 164 31.16 -11.95 -0.04
C HIS A 164 29.95 -11.01 -0.06
N PHE A 165 29.88 -10.16 -1.07
CA PHE A 165 28.74 -9.29 -1.35
C PHE A 165 27.73 -10.05 -2.20
N LEU A 166 26.54 -10.29 -1.66
CA LEU A 166 25.51 -11.10 -2.31
C LEU A 166 24.52 -10.25 -3.09
N ALA A 167 24.14 -10.71 -4.28
CA ALA A 167 23.12 -10.09 -5.13
C ALA A 167 21.71 -10.31 -4.55
N ALA A 168 20.74 -9.51 -4.97
CA ALA A 168 19.34 -9.59 -4.55
C ALA A 168 18.54 -10.80 -5.11
N LEU A 169 19.21 -11.91 -5.40
CA LEU A 169 18.64 -13.12 -5.98
C LEU A 169 18.09 -14.05 -4.88
N GLY A 170 17.08 -14.86 -5.23
CA GLY A 170 16.42 -15.78 -4.28
C GLY A 170 17.41 -16.70 -3.54
N THR A 171 18.37 -17.29 -4.26
CA THR A 171 19.37 -18.21 -3.68
C THR A 171 20.43 -17.53 -2.83
N SER A 172 20.52 -16.20 -2.82
CA SER A 172 21.34 -15.48 -1.83
C SER A 172 20.82 -15.65 -0.42
N ARG A 173 19.50 -15.82 -0.24
CA ARG A 173 18.90 -16.14 1.07
C ARG A 173 19.47 -17.43 1.63
N ASP A 174 19.52 -18.48 0.81
CA ASP A 174 19.94 -19.82 1.22
C ASP A 174 21.42 -19.83 1.66
N ILE A 175 22.26 -19.06 0.96
CA ILE A 175 23.65 -18.77 1.38
C ILE A 175 23.66 -18.10 2.76
N ILE A 176 22.92 -17.00 2.94
CA ILE A 176 22.90 -16.24 4.20
C ILE A 176 22.43 -17.12 5.35
N GLU A 177 21.29 -17.80 5.22
CA GLU A 177 20.71 -18.63 6.28
C GLU A 177 21.65 -19.79 6.64
N SER A 178 22.33 -20.40 5.66
CA SER A 178 23.35 -21.43 5.92
C SER A 178 24.61 -20.91 6.65
N PHE A 179 24.87 -19.59 6.64
CA PHE A 179 25.90 -18.92 7.44
C PHE A 179 25.37 -18.18 8.70
N CYS A 180 24.05 -18.20 8.92
CA CYS A 180 23.42 -17.84 10.20
C CYS A 180 23.27 -19.06 11.14
N SER A 181 23.20 -20.29 10.61
CA SER A 181 22.94 -21.54 11.37
C SER A 181 24.06 -22.02 12.32
N GLY A 182 24.99 -21.14 12.70
CA GLY A 182 26.14 -21.45 13.56
C GLY A 182 27.35 -22.03 12.82
N ASN A 183 28.35 -22.49 13.57
CA ASN A 183 29.53 -23.18 13.06
C ASN A 183 29.70 -24.48 13.87
N HIS A 184 29.49 -25.61 13.20
CA HIS A 184 29.48 -26.97 13.73
C HIS A 184 29.46 -27.96 12.54
N PRO A 185 29.80 -29.25 12.74
CA PRO A 185 29.96 -30.21 11.64
C PRO A 185 28.76 -30.32 10.70
N ASP A 186 27.52 -30.34 11.20
CA ASP A 186 26.32 -30.41 10.36
C ASP A 186 26.16 -29.17 9.48
N ALA A 187 26.51 -27.98 9.98
CA ALA A 187 26.51 -26.75 9.19
C ALA A 187 27.61 -26.75 8.11
N TYR A 188 28.77 -27.37 8.37
CA TYR A 188 29.83 -27.52 7.35
C TYR A 188 29.40 -28.50 6.26
N ALA A 189 28.91 -29.69 6.63
CA ALA A 189 28.40 -30.69 5.69
C ALA A 189 27.19 -30.16 4.88
N HIS A 190 26.33 -29.34 5.48
CA HIS A 190 25.27 -28.63 4.76
C HIS A 190 25.83 -27.65 3.72
N ARG A 191 26.82 -26.82 4.10
CA ARG A 191 27.47 -25.88 3.18
C ARG A 191 28.14 -26.59 2.01
N GLU A 192 28.97 -27.60 2.26
CA GLU A 192 29.67 -28.37 1.21
C GLU A 192 28.72 -29.04 0.21
N LYS A 193 27.57 -29.51 0.70
CA LYS A 193 26.58 -30.22 -0.11
C LYS A 193 25.62 -29.31 -0.89
N HIS A 194 25.26 -28.16 -0.32
CA HIS A 194 24.20 -27.30 -0.86
C HIS A 194 24.71 -25.95 -1.42
N LEU A 195 25.92 -25.52 -1.05
CA LEU A 195 26.57 -24.33 -1.58
C LEU A 195 27.81 -24.73 -2.37
N GLN A 196 28.04 -24.10 -3.53
CA GLN A 196 29.32 -24.21 -4.22
C GLN A 196 30.34 -23.36 -3.46
N VAL A 197 31.12 -23.98 -2.57
CA VAL A 197 32.21 -23.34 -1.84
C VAL A 197 33.52 -24.03 -2.19
N ASP A 198 34.44 -23.26 -2.75
CA ASP A 198 35.83 -23.63 -2.90
C ASP A 198 36.53 -23.45 -1.53
N VAL A 199 36.99 -24.56 -0.96
CA VAL A 199 37.67 -24.62 0.34
C VAL A 199 39.11 -25.06 0.08
N PRO A 200 40.07 -24.12 0.01
CA PRO A 200 41.47 -24.43 -0.27
C PRO A 200 42.01 -25.45 0.73
N GLN A 201 42.31 -26.65 0.24
CA GLN A 201 43.10 -27.61 1.00
C GLN A 201 44.56 -27.15 0.97
N ALA A 202 45.31 -27.41 2.04
CA ALA A 202 46.76 -27.29 1.96
C ALA A 202 47.29 -28.36 0.99
N ASP A 203 48.13 -27.97 0.04
CA ASP A 203 48.69 -28.89 -0.96
C ASP A 203 49.62 -29.92 -0.30
N THR A 204 49.06 -31.08 0.06
CA THR A 204 49.81 -32.24 0.58
C THR A 204 50.55 -32.99 -0.54
N THR A 205 50.95 -32.30 -1.62
CA THR A 205 51.57 -32.88 -2.81
C THR A 205 53.05 -33.19 -2.59
N THR A 206 53.30 -34.23 -1.81
CA THR A 206 54.43 -35.16 -1.97
C THR A 206 55.78 -34.51 -2.27
N SER A 207 56.25 -33.62 -1.39
CA SER A 207 57.64 -33.15 -1.43
C SER A 207 58.58 -34.31 -1.10
N THR A 208 59.23 -34.88 -2.12
CA THR A 208 60.27 -35.91 -2.00
C THR A 208 61.31 -35.46 -0.95
N PRO A 209 61.75 -36.31 0.00
CA PRO A 209 62.57 -35.88 1.12
C PRO A 209 64.01 -35.55 0.70
N THR A 210 64.23 -34.32 0.24
CA THR A 210 65.55 -33.73 0.02
C THR A 210 66.05 -33.11 1.33
N PRO A 211 67.15 -33.61 1.93
CA PRO A 211 67.61 -33.12 3.24
C PRO A 211 68.33 -31.78 3.11
N THR A 212 67.61 -30.67 3.27
CA THR A 212 68.19 -29.32 3.41
C THR A 212 67.34 -28.48 4.37
N PRO A 213 67.84 -28.12 5.57
CA PRO A 213 67.04 -27.48 6.62
C PRO A 213 66.90 -25.96 6.40
N THR A 214 66.26 -25.55 5.32
CA THR A 214 65.82 -24.17 5.12
C THR A 214 64.36 -24.04 5.59
N PRO A 215 64.01 -23.09 6.48
CA PRO A 215 62.63 -22.91 6.93
C PRO A 215 61.77 -22.31 5.81
N THR A 216 61.15 -23.18 5.00
CA THR A 216 60.18 -22.81 3.98
C THR A 216 59.01 -22.05 4.63
N PRO A 217 58.59 -20.89 4.09
CA PRO A 217 57.50 -20.12 4.68
C PRO A 217 56.20 -20.92 4.66
N THR A 218 55.58 -21.10 5.83
CA THR A 218 54.31 -21.82 5.98
C THR A 218 53.20 -21.05 5.27
N THR A 219 52.83 -21.48 4.06
CA THR A 219 51.78 -20.87 3.24
C THR A 219 50.45 -20.86 3.99
N THR A 220 50.06 -19.72 4.55
CA THR A 220 48.80 -19.60 5.28
C THR A 220 47.62 -19.88 4.33
N PRO A 221 46.74 -20.86 4.64
CA PRO A 221 45.66 -21.26 3.74
C PRO A 221 44.74 -20.08 3.41
N SER A 222 44.28 -20.01 2.16
CA SER A 222 43.44 -18.91 1.71
C SER A 222 41.99 -19.06 2.21
N PRO A 223 41.29 -17.98 2.59
CA PRO A 223 39.92 -18.05 3.07
C PRO A 223 38.93 -18.62 2.01
N PRO A 224 38.03 -19.55 2.38
CA PRO A 224 37.11 -20.21 1.46
C PRO A 224 36.30 -19.25 0.58
N ARG A 225 36.06 -19.63 -0.67
CA ARG A 225 35.43 -18.79 -1.70
C ARG A 225 34.06 -19.34 -2.10
N ILE A 226 33.01 -18.53 -1.96
CA ILE A 226 31.66 -18.91 -2.42
C ILE A 226 31.57 -18.70 -3.94
N LEU A 227 31.34 -19.76 -4.69
CA LEU A 227 31.28 -19.81 -6.16
C LEU A 227 29.85 -19.69 -6.72
N GLY A 228 29.02 -18.82 -6.13
CA GLY A 228 27.63 -18.62 -6.59
C GLY A 228 27.48 -17.62 -7.75
N GLN A 229 26.46 -17.81 -8.60
CA GLN A 229 25.89 -16.71 -9.41
C GLN A 229 25.30 -15.60 -8.51
N SER A 230 24.90 -15.95 -7.29
CA SER A 230 24.45 -15.01 -6.24
C SER A 230 25.55 -14.18 -5.59
N VAL A 231 26.84 -14.41 -5.91
CA VAL A 231 27.96 -13.63 -5.37
C VAL A 231 28.31 -12.50 -6.35
N ARG A 232 27.88 -11.27 -6.03
CA ARG A 232 28.15 -10.06 -6.82
C ARG A 232 29.63 -9.68 -6.81
N ALA A 233 30.26 -9.75 -5.65
CA ALA A 233 31.69 -9.53 -5.47
C ALA A 233 32.24 -10.32 -4.29
N ALA A 234 33.54 -10.60 -4.29
CA ALA A 234 34.26 -11.18 -3.16
C ALA A 234 35.59 -10.42 -2.94
N ALA A 235 35.87 -10.01 -1.70
CA ALA A 235 37.06 -9.27 -1.33
C ALA A 235 37.93 -10.07 -0.37
N GLU A 236 39.25 -10.14 -0.57
CA GLU A 236 40.15 -10.63 0.48
C GLU A 236 40.57 -9.47 1.39
N CYS A 237 40.59 -9.73 2.70
CA CYS A 237 40.85 -8.73 3.71
C CYS A 237 41.84 -9.23 4.77
N THR A 238 42.60 -8.29 5.34
CA THR A 238 43.46 -8.52 6.50
C THR A 238 43.01 -7.60 7.64
N LEU A 239 42.72 -8.20 8.79
CA LEU A 239 42.41 -7.49 10.04
C LEU A 239 43.56 -6.54 10.42
N THR A 240 43.25 -5.27 10.68
CA THR A 240 44.22 -4.25 11.10
C THR A 240 43.98 -3.75 12.52
N GLN A 241 42.74 -3.78 13.03
CA GLN A 241 42.40 -3.37 14.39
C GLN A 241 41.16 -4.09 14.92
N GLU A 242 41.17 -4.42 16.21
CA GLU A 242 39.99 -4.83 16.98
C GLU A 242 39.60 -3.73 17.97
N LEU A 243 38.29 -3.52 18.19
CA LEU A 243 37.75 -2.57 19.17
C LEU A 243 36.55 -3.21 19.91
N THR A 244 36.73 -3.58 21.17
CA THR A 244 35.67 -4.15 22.02
C THR A 244 34.67 -3.07 22.44
N VAL A 245 33.38 -3.32 22.22
CA VAL A 245 32.26 -2.43 22.55
C VAL A 245 31.10 -3.27 23.10
N GLY A 246 31.00 -3.38 24.43
CA GLY A 246 29.96 -4.17 25.10
C GLY A 246 30.12 -5.67 24.84
N ASP A 247 29.08 -6.33 24.31
CA ASP A 247 29.10 -7.75 23.93
C ASP A 247 29.57 -8.01 22.48
N HIS A 248 30.16 -7.01 21.83
CA HIS A 248 30.64 -7.09 20.45
C HIS A 248 32.09 -6.59 20.31
N VAL A 249 32.79 -7.10 19.30
CA VAL A 249 34.06 -6.55 18.80
C VAL A 249 33.82 -5.98 17.40
N ILE A 250 34.20 -4.73 17.20
CA ILE A 250 34.30 -4.11 15.87
C ILE A 250 35.66 -4.51 15.29
N LEU A 251 35.64 -5.22 14.17
CA LEU A 251 36.82 -5.53 13.38
C LEU A 251 36.97 -4.46 12.29
N VAL A 252 38.16 -3.88 12.19
CA VAL A 252 38.57 -2.97 11.11
C VAL A 252 39.63 -3.71 10.28
N ALA A 253 39.47 -3.72 8.96
CA ALA A 253 40.31 -4.52 8.08
C ALA A 253 40.61 -3.81 6.76
N HIS A 254 41.85 -3.96 6.30
CA HIS A 254 42.28 -3.53 4.98
C HIS A 254 41.78 -4.52 3.91
N MET A 255 41.31 -4.00 2.77
CA MET A 255 40.91 -4.78 1.61
C MET A 255 42.10 -4.93 0.65
N ASN A 256 42.64 -6.15 0.56
CA ASN A 256 43.82 -6.47 -0.25
C ASN A 256 43.48 -6.64 -1.74
N SER A 257 42.30 -7.20 -2.04
CA SER A 257 41.83 -7.49 -3.39
C SER A 257 40.30 -7.50 -3.46
N LEU A 258 39.74 -7.32 -4.66
CA LEU A 258 38.29 -7.31 -4.90
C LEU A 258 37.96 -7.94 -6.26
N ASP A 259 37.40 -9.15 -6.24
CA ASP A 259 36.83 -9.81 -7.40
C ASP A 259 35.38 -9.35 -7.61
N THR A 260 35.07 -8.67 -8.72
CA THR A 260 33.70 -8.28 -9.08
C THR A 260 33.17 -9.09 -10.25
N LYS A 261 31.89 -9.51 -10.21
CA LYS A 261 31.19 -10.10 -11.35
C LYS A 261 30.25 -9.09 -12.00
N ALA A 262 30.05 -9.19 -13.31
CA ALA A 262 29.15 -8.35 -14.10
C ALA A 262 27.65 -8.72 -13.93
N ILE A 263 27.20 -8.78 -12.68
CA ILE A 263 25.80 -8.99 -12.27
C ILE A 263 25.08 -7.64 -12.27
N GLN A 264 23.80 -7.59 -12.66
CA GLN A 264 23.07 -6.32 -12.74
C GLN A 264 22.34 -5.99 -11.43
N GLU A 265 21.92 -7.02 -10.72
CA GLU A 265 21.09 -6.99 -9.52
C GLU A 265 21.79 -6.31 -8.33
N PRO A 266 21.10 -5.43 -7.59
CA PRO A 266 21.67 -4.74 -6.43
C PRO A 266 22.11 -5.73 -5.34
N THR A 267 22.94 -5.29 -4.40
CA THR A 267 23.24 -6.13 -3.23
C THR A 267 21.98 -6.34 -2.38
N ILE A 268 21.85 -7.55 -1.82
CA ILE A 268 20.75 -7.88 -0.92
C ILE A 268 20.87 -7.11 0.39
N ALA A 269 19.75 -6.60 0.89
CA ALA A 269 19.67 -5.86 2.15
C ALA A 269 18.76 -6.57 3.15
N TYR A 270 18.98 -6.33 4.44
CA TYR A 270 18.11 -6.78 5.52
C TYR A 270 17.30 -5.60 6.05
N VAL A 271 15.97 -5.69 6.00
CA VAL A 271 15.07 -4.66 6.54
C VAL A 271 13.70 -5.23 6.94
N ASP A 272 13.24 -4.80 8.10
CA ASP A 272 12.01 -5.24 8.77
C ASP A 272 11.93 -6.77 8.95
N GLY A 273 13.03 -7.36 9.43
CA GLY A 273 13.17 -8.80 9.67
C GLY A 273 13.40 -9.64 8.41
N MET A 274 13.40 -9.04 7.21
CA MET A 274 13.36 -9.73 5.92
C MET A 274 14.53 -9.33 5.01
N TYR A 275 15.06 -10.29 4.26
CA TYR A 275 15.95 -10.01 3.14
C TYR A 275 15.16 -9.42 1.95
N ARG A 276 15.70 -8.39 1.29
CA ARG A 276 15.05 -7.69 0.18
C ARG A 276 16.04 -7.25 -0.89
N SER A 277 15.53 -7.11 -2.11
CA SER A 277 16.17 -6.37 -3.18
C SER A 277 16.14 -4.87 -2.90
N LEU A 278 17.29 -4.20 -3.03
CA LEU A 278 17.38 -2.74 -3.16
C LEU A 278 17.24 -2.31 -4.62
N GLU A 279 16.22 -2.83 -5.30
CA GLU A 279 15.78 -2.31 -6.59
C GLU A 279 15.48 -0.82 -6.47
N SER A 280 15.85 -0.07 -7.51
CA SER A 280 15.62 1.37 -7.61
C SER A 280 14.15 1.67 -7.90
N ALA A 281 13.29 1.38 -6.91
CA ALA A 281 12.17 2.26 -6.65
C ALA A 281 12.77 3.64 -6.38
N ALA A 282 12.43 4.61 -7.23
CA ALA A 282 13.11 5.90 -7.27
C ALA A 282 13.20 6.51 -5.87
N VAL A 283 14.37 7.11 -5.57
CA VAL A 283 14.59 7.86 -4.33
C VAL A 283 13.49 8.91 -4.23
N ILE A 284 12.64 8.82 -3.17
CA ILE A 284 11.38 9.57 -2.97
C ILE A 284 10.26 9.00 -3.90
N GLN A 285 9.22 8.29 -3.45
CA GLN A 285 8.63 8.07 -2.11
C GLN A 285 8.20 6.60 -1.85
N ARG A 286 8.21 6.19 -0.58
CA ARG A 286 7.63 4.94 -0.01
C ARG A 286 7.42 5.21 1.50
N ASN A 287 6.55 4.55 2.27
CA ASN A 287 6.30 3.10 2.43
C ASN A 287 5.18 2.91 3.51
N PRO A 288 4.82 1.71 4.01
CA PRO A 288 4.43 0.43 3.37
C PRO A 288 3.16 -0.21 3.99
N ARG A 289 2.83 -1.47 3.59
CA ARG A 289 2.52 -2.68 4.43
C ARG A 289 1.28 -3.48 3.98
N LEU A 290 1.23 -4.82 4.05
CA LEU A 290 2.29 -5.87 4.15
C LEU A 290 1.76 -7.22 3.57
N ALA A 291 2.52 -8.32 3.73
CA ALA A 291 2.43 -9.61 3.04
C ALA A 291 2.07 -10.82 3.96
N ASP A 292 2.16 -12.05 3.40
CA ASP A 292 2.40 -13.38 4.04
C ASP A 292 1.31 -14.03 4.93
N THR A 293 1.18 -15.36 5.16
CA THR A 293 1.47 -16.65 4.42
C THR A 293 0.48 -17.75 4.99
N LYS A 294 0.64 -19.09 5.19
CA LYS A 294 1.70 -20.14 5.00
C LYS A 294 1.15 -21.60 5.14
N GLN A 295 1.59 -22.55 4.29
CA GLN A 295 1.83 -24.01 4.57
C GLN A 295 0.63 -24.90 5.09
N PRO A 296 0.77 -26.23 5.42
CA PRO A 296 1.89 -27.20 5.36
C PRO A 296 1.63 -28.57 4.61
N ALA A 297 2.55 -29.54 4.85
CA ALA A 297 2.93 -30.86 4.25
C ALA A 297 1.87 -32.04 4.21
N THR A 298 2.13 -33.35 3.91
CA THR A 298 3.34 -34.25 3.98
C THR A 298 3.26 -35.57 3.16
N GLN A 299 4.40 -36.07 2.61
CA GLN A 299 4.84 -37.50 2.31
C GLN A 299 3.95 -38.44 1.42
N THR A 300 4.36 -39.57 0.79
CA THR A 300 5.47 -40.58 0.99
C THR A 300 5.96 -41.34 -0.30
N ARG A 301 7.20 -41.88 -0.24
CA ARG A 301 7.73 -43.18 -0.78
C ARG A 301 8.03 -43.49 -2.29
N LYS A 302 9.31 -43.90 -2.48
CA LYS A 302 9.91 -45.06 -3.24
C LYS A 302 9.95 -45.14 -4.80
N LYS A 303 11.21 -45.01 -5.28
CA LYS A 303 11.91 -45.70 -6.40
C LYS A 303 11.21 -46.84 -7.17
N SER A 304 11.31 -46.79 -8.50
CA SER A 304 11.86 -47.87 -9.35
C SER A 304 12.38 -47.29 -10.68
N SER A 305 13.45 -47.83 -11.24
CA SER A 305 14.06 -47.38 -12.51
C SER A 305 13.78 -48.34 -13.66
N ALA A 306 13.38 -47.83 -14.82
CA ALA A 306 13.46 -48.53 -16.10
C ALA A 306 13.85 -47.53 -17.19
N MET A 307 14.85 -47.88 -18.00
CA MET A 307 15.41 -47.04 -19.06
C MET A 307 14.77 -47.42 -20.39
N GLN A 308 14.11 -46.48 -21.06
CA GLN A 308 13.80 -46.59 -22.49
C GLN A 308 13.82 -45.21 -23.14
N THR A 309 14.77 -45.02 -24.06
CA THR A 309 14.82 -43.88 -24.96
C THR A 309 13.68 -43.97 -25.96
N ARG A 310 12.94 -42.88 -26.13
CA ARG A 310 12.01 -42.71 -27.25
C ARG A 310 12.14 -41.30 -27.80
N GLU A 311 12.90 -41.18 -28.88
CA GLU A 311 12.94 -39.97 -29.68
C GLU A 311 11.59 -39.80 -30.41
N GLY A 312 11.10 -38.56 -30.47
CA GLY A 312 9.82 -38.24 -31.11
C GLY A 312 9.06 -37.17 -30.35
N GLN A 313 8.65 -36.13 -31.07
CA GLN A 313 7.79 -35.03 -30.60
C GLN A 313 8.32 -34.26 -29.38
N THR A 314 9.27 -33.35 -29.65
CA THR A 314 9.54 -32.20 -28.80
C THR A 314 8.34 -31.23 -28.84
N GLU A 315 7.26 -31.57 -28.13
CA GLU A 315 6.16 -30.61 -27.89
C GLU A 315 6.75 -29.35 -27.28
N ARG A 316 6.69 -28.24 -28.02
CA ARG A 316 7.02 -26.92 -27.49
C ARG A 316 6.00 -26.60 -26.41
N LYS A 317 6.36 -26.79 -25.13
CA LYS A 317 5.64 -26.17 -24.02
C LYS A 317 5.43 -24.68 -24.38
N PRO A 318 4.19 -24.19 -24.46
CA PRO A 318 3.94 -22.80 -24.81
C PRO A 318 4.69 -21.89 -23.82
N ALA A 319 5.28 -20.82 -24.32
CA ALA A 319 6.15 -19.97 -23.53
C ALA A 319 5.38 -19.45 -22.30
N VAL A 320 5.98 -19.56 -21.11
CA VAL A 320 5.33 -19.14 -19.85
C VAL A 320 4.95 -17.65 -19.87
N LEU A 321 5.62 -16.85 -20.71
CA LEU A 321 5.33 -15.44 -20.97
C LEU A 321 3.98 -15.20 -21.68
N ASP A 322 3.55 -16.11 -22.54
CA ASP A 322 2.28 -16.00 -23.29
C ASP A 322 1.09 -16.16 -22.34
N ARG A 323 1.16 -17.15 -21.44
CA ARG A 323 0.16 -17.41 -20.40
C ARG A 323 -0.01 -16.26 -19.40
N ALA A 324 0.95 -15.34 -19.31
CA ALA A 324 0.83 -14.11 -18.53
C ALA A 324 0.02 -13.03 -19.26
N HIS A 325 0.06 -13.00 -20.60
CA HIS A 325 -0.87 -12.20 -21.42
C HIS A 325 -2.27 -12.82 -21.47
N GLU A 326 -2.41 -14.15 -21.46
CA GLU A 326 -3.73 -14.79 -21.31
C GLU A 326 -4.41 -14.38 -19.99
N LEU A 327 -3.66 -14.29 -18.87
CA LEU A 327 -4.17 -13.76 -17.61
C LEU A 327 -4.51 -12.24 -17.64
N ALA A 328 -4.24 -11.53 -18.74
CA ALA A 328 -4.68 -10.16 -18.93
C ALA A 328 -6.20 -10.01 -19.09
N ILE A 329 -6.93 -11.13 -19.23
CA ILE A 329 -8.40 -11.30 -19.22
C ILE A 329 -9.18 -10.29 -18.36
N VAL A 330 -8.64 -9.86 -17.21
CA VAL A 330 -9.34 -8.98 -16.26
C VAL A 330 -9.27 -7.49 -16.59
N TYR A 331 -8.35 -7.07 -17.48
CA TYR A 331 -8.10 -5.65 -17.76
C TYR A 331 -9.10 -5.05 -18.73
N ASP A 332 -9.59 -5.84 -19.68
CA ASP A 332 -10.64 -5.49 -20.65
C ASP A 332 -11.94 -5.00 -19.98
N PHE A 333 -12.26 -5.52 -18.79
CA PHE A 333 -13.49 -5.13 -18.09
C PHE A 333 -13.48 -3.65 -17.65
N PRO A 334 -14.64 -3.01 -17.51
CA PRO A 334 -14.74 -1.69 -16.90
C PRO A 334 -14.19 -1.61 -15.46
N LEU A 335 -14.10 -0.39 -14.89
CA LEU A 335 -13.72 -0.19 -13.48
C LEU A 335 -14.82 -0.57 -12.46
N LEU A 336 -16.10 -0.51 -12.85
CA LEU A 336 -17.24 -0.97 -12.06
C LEU A 336 -17.96 -2.13 -12.80
N PRO A 337 -17.33 -3.31 -12.92
CA PRO A 337 -17.94 -4.44 -13.61
C PRO A 337 -19.23 -4.86 -12.91
N GLY A 338 -20.28 -5.13 -13.70
CA GLY A 338 -21.54 -5.66 -13.22
C GLY A 338 -21.54 -7.19 -13.17
N GLU A 339 -22.76 -7.73 -13.01
CA GLU A 339 -22.99 -9.17 -12.92
C GLU A 339 -22.67 -9.92 -14.23
N GLN A 340 -22.81 -9.27 -15.39
CA GLN A 340 -22.52 -9.88 -16.68
C GLN A 340 -21.01 -10.04 -16.89
N GLU A 341 -20.24 -9.00 -16.58
CA GLU A 341 -18.78 -9.01 -16.58
C GLU A 341 -18.24 -10.01 -15.55
N ARG A 342 -18.90 -10.14 -14.39
CA ARG A 342 -18.56 -11.14 -13.35
C ARG A 342 -18.70 -12.57 -13.87
N ARG A 343 -19.73 -12.85 -14.68
CA ARG A 343 -19.94 -14.15 -15.36
C ARG A 343 -18.92 -14.37 -16.47
N GLU A 344 -18.73 -13.39 -17.35
CA GLU A 344 -17.76 -13.51 -18.45
C GLU A 344 -16.34 -13.75 -17.91
N TYR A 345 -15.95 -13.06 -16.84
CA TYR A 345 -14.67 -13.29 -16.17
C TYR A 345 -14.52 -14.74 -15.67
N VAL A 346 -15.58 -15.33 -15.12
CA VAL A 346 -15.56 -16.73 -14.69
C VAL A 346 -15.44 -17.70 -15.87
N GLU A 347 -16.13 -17.47 -16.99
CA GLU A 347 -15.97 -18.33 -18.17
C GLU A 347 -14.56 -18.18 -18.80
N ARG A 348 -14.06 -16.95 -18.94
CA ARG A 348 -12.67 -16.69 -19.36
C ARG A 348 -11.65 -17.37 -18.45
N LEU A 349 -11.84 -17.33 -17.12
CA LEU A 349 -11.01 -18.06 -16.16
C LEU A 349 -11.14 -19.59 -16.31
N LYS A 350 -12.34 -20.14 -16.53
CA LYS A 350 -12.51 -21.59 -16.74
C LYS A 350 -11.68 -22.07 -17.93
N THR A 351 -11.75 -21.35 -19.07
CA THR A 351 -10.96 -21.65 -20.27
C THR A 351 -9.46 -21.64 -19.99
N TYR A 352 -8.97 -20.61 -19.28
CA TYR A 352 -7.56 -20.55 -18.86
C TYR A 352 -7.16 -21.74 -17.96
N LEU A 353 -8.00 -22.07 -16.98
CA LEU A 353 -7.74 -23.12 -15.99
C LEU A 353 -7.79 -24.54 -16.59
N GLN A 354 -8.56 -24.77 -17.65
CA GLN A 354 -8.56 -26.05 -18.39
C GLN A 354 -7.17 -26.39 -18.98
N GLY A 355 -6.35 -25.38 -19.26
CA GLY A 355 -4.96 -25.55 -19.72
C GLY A 355 -3.92 -25.88 -18.63
N ILE A 356 -4.34 -26.08 -17.37
CA ILE A 356 -3.46 -26.24 -16.21
C ILE A 356 -3.74 -27.55 -15.45
N ARG A 357 -2.82 -28.51 -15.56
CA ARG A 357 -2.84 -29.75 -14.78
C ARG A 357 -2.07 -29.57 -13.46
N VAL A 358 -2.78 -29.43 -12.35
CA VAL A 358 -2.20 -29.45 -10.99
C VAL A 358 -3.07 -30.31 -10.06
N ASP A 359 -2.44 -31.29 -9.39
CA ASP A 359 -3.16 -32.29 -8.60
C ASP A 359 -3.74 -31.78 -7.28
N ASN A 360 -3.28 -30.63 -6.78
CA ASN A 360 -3.71 -30.03 -5.53
C ASN A 360 -4.23 -28.60 -5.70
N ILE A 361 -5.52 -28.38 -5.38
CA ILE A 361 -6.19 -27.07 -5.44
C ILE A 361 -5.45 -26.03 -4.58
N ARG A 362 -4.86 -26.41 -3.43
CA ARG A 362 -4.13 -25.47 -2.56
C ARG A 362 -2.82 -24.98 -3.17
N ASP A 363 -2.16 -25.80 -3.98
CA ASP A 363 -0.90 -25.42 -4.63
C ASP A 363 -1.19 -24.61 -5.89
N LEU A 364 -2.22 -24.99 -6.66
CA LEU A 364 -2.74 -24.18 -7.77
C LEU A 364 -3.24 -22.80 -7.30
N MET A 365 -3.93 -22.70 -6.16
CA MET A 365 -4.27 -21.40 -5.56
C MET A 365 -3.02 -20.58 -5.17
N ARG A 366 -1.94 -21.23 -4.71
CA ARG A 366 -0.68 -20.55 -4.34
C ARG A 366 0.12 -20.10 -5.57
N GLU A 367 -0.03 -20.79 -6.70
CA GLU A 367 0.55 -20.41 -7.99
C GLU A 367 -0.25 -19.28 -8.66
N LEU A 368 -1.59 -19.37 -8.66
CA LEU A 368 -2.47 -18.36 -9.25
C LEU A 368 -2.46 -17.05 -8.45
N GLN A 369 -2.45 -17.06 -7.12
CA GLN A 369 -2.59 -15.84 -6.32
C GLN A 369 -1.50 -14.76 -6.63
N PRO A 370 -0.20 -15.08 -6.80
CA PRO A 370 0.83 -14.13 -7.23
C PRO A 370 0.79 -13.74 -8.72
N GLN A 371 0.06 -14.50 -9.56
CA GLN A 371 -0.08 -14.26 -11.01
C GLN A 371 -1.33 -13.42 -11.31
N THR A 372 -2.49 -13.82 -10.79
CA THR A 372 -3.77 -13.12 -10.98
C THR A 372 -3.76 -11.74 -10.33
N ARG A 373 -3.17 -11.63 -9.11
CA ARG A 373 -2.98 -10.43 -8.26
C ARG A 373 -4.17 -9.51 -7.99
N LEU A 374 -5.14 -9.36 -8.89
CA LEU A 374 -6.51 -9.07 -8.49
C LEU A 374 -6.92 -10.15 -7.48
N VAL A 375 -7.40 -9.67 -6.34
CA VAL A 375 -8.02 -10.54 -5.36
C VAL A 375 -9.33 -11.01 -5.97
N ALA A 376 -9.40 -12.23 -6.51
CA ALA A 376 -10.65 -12.75 -7.08
C ALA A 376 -11.84 -12.69 -6.09
N ARG A 377 -11.55 -12.65 -4.78
CA ARG A 377 -12.53 -12.33 -3.74
C ARG A 377 -13.18 -10.95 -3.93
N SER A 378 -12.40 -9.89 -4.22
CA SER A 378 -12.97 -8.55 -4.43
C SER A 378 -13.93 -8.50 -5.62
N PHE A 379 -13.83 -9.40 -6.60
CA PHE A 379 -14.77 -9.52 -7.71
C PHE A 379 -15.87 -10.59 -7.50
N GLY A 380 -16.13 -11.01 -6.26
CA GLY A 380 -17.22 -11.94 -5.99
C GLY A 380 -17.01 -13.39 -6.45
N VAL A 381 -15.79 -13.78 -6.86
CA VAL A 381 -15.50 -15.15 -7.33
C VAL A 381 -15.01 -16.04 -6.18
N ASP A 382 -15.63 -17.21 -6.01
CA ASP A 382 -15.07 -18.29 -5.17
C ASP A 382 -14.12 -19.16 -6.00
N MET A 383 -12.82 -18.87 -5.87
CA MET A 383 -11.77 -19.61 -6.59
C MET A 383 -11.70 -21.10 -6.24
N GLU A 384 -12.10 -21.53 -5.04
CA GLU A 384 -12.07 -22.95 -4.68
C GLU A 384 -13.25 -23.70 -5.34
N ALA A 385 -14.42 -23.06 -5.41
CA ALA A 385 -15.57 -23.57 -6.16
C ALA A 385 -15.29 -23.62 -7.68
N LEU A 386 -14.65 -22.57 -8.22
CA LEU A 386 -14.20 -22.51 -9.61
C LEU A 386 -13.21 -23.65 -9.93
N LEU A 387 -12.13 -23.78 -9.16
CA LEU A 387 -11.10 -24.80 -9.38
C LEU A 387 -11.67 -26.22 -9.22
N TYR A 388 -12.62 -26.43 -8.31
CA TYR A 388 -13.36 -27.69 -8.23
C TYR A 388 -14.18 -27.94 -9.50
N SER A 389 -14.91 -26.93 -10.00
CA SER A 389 -15.71 -27.05 -11.22
C SER A 389 -14.88 -27.32 -12.47
N CYS A 390 -13.71 -26.69 -12.60
CA CYS A 390 -12.78 -26.97 -13.71
C CYS A 390 -12.24 -28.40 -13.68
N ARG A 391 -12.05 -28.98 -12.49
CA ARG A 391 -11.53 -30.34 -12.31
C ARG A 391 -12.59 -31.44 -12.46
N HIS A 392 -13.82 -31.17 -12.03
CA HIS A 392 -14.89 -32.17 -11.90
C HIS A 392 -16.06 -31.98 -12.88
N GLY A 393 -16.00 -30.99 -13.76
CA GLY A 393 -17.07 -30.65 -14.72
C GLY A 393 -18.30 -29.99 -14.12
N ALA A 394 -18.45 -30.01 -12.79
CA ALA A 394 -19.55 -29.40 -12.05
C ALA A 394 -19.06 -28.76 -10.73
N PRO A 395 -19.69 -27.66 -10.27
CA PRO A 395 -19.36 -27.07 -8.98
C PRO A 395 -19.67 -28.02 -7.83
N LYS A 396 -18.98 -27.83 -6.70
CA LYS A 396 -19.17 -28.65 -5.49
C LYS A 396 -20.60 -28.47 -4.98
N LYS A 397 -21.33 -29.57 -4.76
CA LYS A 397 -22.75 -29.54 -4.33
C LYS A 397 -22.95 -28.57 -3.14
N GLY A 398 -23.80 -27.56 -3.34
CA GLY A 398 -24.08 -26.52 -2.34
C GLY A 398 -23.04 -25.41 -2.23
N ARG A 399 -22.30 -25.08 -3.30
CA ARG A 399 -21.39 -23.92 -3.35
C ARG A 399 -21.34 -23.35 -4.76
N GLN A 400 -21.78 -22.10 -4.94
CA GLN A 400 -21.71 -21.42 -6.23
C GLN A 400 -20.29 -20.92 -6.53
N ILE A 401 -19.97 -20.77 -7.82
CA ILE A 401 -18.72 -20.11 -8.27
C ILE A 401 -18.81 -18.59 -8.07
N LEU A 402 -20.03 -18.06 -8.27
CA LEU A 402 -20.42 -16.67 -8.06
C LEU A 402 -21.51 -16.63 -6.99
N PRO A 403 -21.15 -16.51 -5.70
CA PRO A 403 -22.14 -16.30 -4.65
C PRO A 403 -23.01 -15.07 -4.92
N GLU A 404 -24.28 -15.15 -4.59
CA GLU A 404 -25.23 -14.03 -4.61
C GLU A 404 -24.68 -12.87 -3.77
N PHE A 405 -24.41 -13.13 -2.49
CA PHE A 405 -23.97 -12.13 -1.53
C PHE A 405 -22.44 -12.02 -1.52
N HIS A 406 -21.90 -10.91 -2.01
CA HIS A 406 -20.46 -10.69 -2.13
C HIS A 406 -20.09 -9.21 -1.97
N GLY A 407 -18.81 -8.90 -1.78
CA GLY A 407 -18.38 -7.52 -1.52
C GLY A 407 -19.05 -6.96 -0.27
N GLN A 408 -19.77 -5.84 -0.43
CA GLN A 408 -20.41 -5.10 0.67
C GLN A 408 -21.92 -5.02 0.43
N LEU A 409 -22.70 -5.73 1.26
CA LEU A 409 -24.14 -5.93 1.08
C LEU A 409 -24.94 -4.66 1.37
N SER A 410 -25.83 -4.29 0.45
CA SER A 410 -26.91 -3.31 0.65
C SER A 410 -27.90 -3.76 1.73
N ALA A 411 -28.73 -2.83 2.21
CA ALA A 411 -29.80 -3.15 3.16
C ALA A 411 -30.82 -4.19 2.60
N ALA A 412 -31.10 -4.14 1.29
CA ALA A 412 -31.99 -5.08 0.62
C ALA A 412 -31.37 -6.49 0.50
N GLU A 413 -30.07 -6.60 0.23
CA GLU A 413 -29.35 -7.87 0.25
C GLU A 413 -29.25 -8.45 1.66
N MET A 414 -28.95 -7.61 2.66
CA MET A 414 -28.93 -8.04 4.05
C MET A 414 -30.30 -8.56 4.50
N ALA A 415 -31.40 -7.91 4.12
CA ALA A 415 -32.76 -8.39 4.41
C ALA A 415 -33.05 -9.77 3.79
N LYS A 416 -32.63 -10.01 2.53
CA LYS A 416 -32.74 -11.32 1.87
C LYS A 416 -31.91 -12.40 2.59
N LEU A 417 -30.67 -12.05 2.98
CA LEU A 417 -29.77 -12.94 3.70
C LEU A 417 -30.32 -13.32 5.09
N VAL A 418 -30.86 -12.33 5.82
CA VAL A 418 -31.54 -12.50 7.11
C VAL A 418 -32.79 -13.38 6.98
N HIS A 419 -33.59 -13.21 5.93
CA HIS A 419 -34.72 -14.10 5.66
C HIS A 419 -34.24 -15.55 5.36
N ARG A 420 -33.18 -15.71 4.55
CA ARG A 420 -32.61 -17.03 4.24
C ARG A 420 -32.11 -17.76 5.49
N VAL A 421 -31.41 -17.07 6.40
CA VAL A 421 -30.93 -17.71 7.65
C VAL A 421 -32.08 -18.03 8.60
N LYS A 422 -33.14 -17.21 8.66
CA LYS A 422 -34.36 -17.50 9.44
C LYS A 422 -35.02 -18.81 9.02
N GLU A 423 -35.28 -18.99 7.73
CA GLU A 423 -35.92 -20.22 7.24
C GLU A 423 -35.01 -21.46 7.39
N MET A 424 -33.69 -21.29 7.25
CA MET A 424 -32.73 -22.37 7.55
C MET A 424 -32.73 -22.78 9.03
N VAL A 425 -32.80 -21.82 9.96
CA VAL A 425 -32.80 -22.10 11.41
C VAL A 425 -34.13 -22.69 11.87
N LYS A 426 -35.25 -22.27 11.28
CA LYS A 426 -36.57 -22.90 11.50
C LYS A 426 -36.60 -24.36 11.03
N ALA A 427 -35.89 -24.69 9.95
CA ALA A 427 -35.78 -26.05 9.43
C ALA A 427 -34.79 -26.93 10.19
N ASP A 428 -33.62 -26.41 10.59
CA ASP A 428 -32.64 -27.11 11.44
C ASP A 428 -31.80 -26.12 12.28
N PRO A 429 -32.05 -26.00 13.60
CA PRO A 429 -31.24 -25.18 14.51
C PRO A 429 -29.76 -25.59 14.58
N HIS A 430 -29.39 -26.82 14.17
CA HIS A 430 -27.98 -27.25 14.13
C HIS A 430 -27.18 -26.53 13.04
N VAL A 431 -27.82 -25.83 12.10
CA VAL A 431 -27.15 -24.98 11.10
C VAL A 431 -26.23 -23.93 11.76
N LEU A 432 -26.60 -23.42 12.93
CA LEU A 432 -25.81 -22.44 13.70
C LEU A 432 -24.59 -23.06 14.40
N ARG A 433 -24.59 -24.39 14.62
CA ARG A 433 -23.46 -25.15 15.20
C ARG A 433 -22.40 -25.51 14.15
N LEU A 434 -22.68 -25.27 12.86
CA LEU A 434 -21.71 -25.43 11.77
C LEU A 434 -20.61 -24.36 11.88
N GLY A 435 -19.37 -24.72 11.53
CA GLY A 435 -18.28 -23.75 11.42
C GLY A 435 -18.63 -22.65 10.42
N TYR A 436 -18.42 -21.38 10.78
CA TYR A 436 -19.04 -20.20 10.16
C TYR A 436 -18.87 -20.12 8.63
N ALA A 437 -17.70 -20.50 8.08
CA ALA A 437 -17.51 -20.54 6.63
C ALA A 437 -18.49 -21.50 5.91
N LYS A 438 -18.89 -22.62 6.55
CA LYS A 438 -19.89 -23.54 6.01
C LYS A 438 -21.30 -22.95 6.09
N LEU A 439 -21.62 -22.20 7.16
CA LEU A 439 -22.88 -21.44 7.23
C LEU A 439 -22.96 -20.41 6.09
N LEU A 440 -21.90 -19.61 5.90
CA LEU A 440 -21.82 -18.64 4.79
C LEU A 440 -21.98 -19.31 3.42
N TYR A 441 -21.33 -20.46 3.16
CA TYR A 441 -21.50 -21.18 1.89
C TYR A 441 -22.95 -21.69 1.68
N LEU A 442 -23.67 -22.10 2.74
CA LEU A 442 -25.07 -22.53 2.63
C LEU A 442 -26.04 -21.36 2.43
N LEU A 443 -25.70 -20.18 2.93
CA LEU A 443 -26.44 -18.93 2.69
C LEU A 443 -26.13 -18.30 1.31
N ASP A 444 -25.15 -18.86 0.59
CA ASP A 444 -24.54 -18.32 -0.62
C ASP A 444 -23.89 -16.94 -0.44
N VAL A 445 -23.15 -16.80 0.66
CA VAL A 445 -22.31 -15.65 0.99
C VAL A 445 -20.85 -15.96 0.73
N GLN A 446 -20.17 -15.03 0.06
CA GLN A 446 -18.75 -15.11 -0.19
C GLN A 446 -17.94 -15.03 1.12
N ASN A 447 -17.04 -16.00 1.31
CA ASN A 447 -16.10 -16.08 2.43
C ASN A 447 -15.06 -14.94 2.36
N GLY A 448 -15.41 -13.79 2.96
CA GLY A 448 -14.65 -12.54 2.90
C GLY A 448 -15.48 -11.28 2.60
N CYS A 449 -16.82 -11.37 2.58
CA CYS A 449 -17.74 -10.22 2.54
C CYS A 449 -17.33 -9.14 3.57
N SER A 450 -17.38 -7.86 3.16
CA SER A 450 -16.76 -6.73 3.88
C SER A 450 -17.71 -5.96 4.80
N SER A 451 -19.02 -6.22 4.78
CA SER A 451 -19.96 -5.66 5.75
C SER A 451 -20.50 -6.67 6.76
N LEU A 452 -20.50 -7.97 6.46
CA LEU A 452 -21.20 -8.98 7.27
C LEU A 452 -20.45 -9.34 8.56
N LEU A 453 -21.13 -9.14 9.69
CA LEU A 453 -20.74 -9.53 11.03
C LEU A 453 -21.65 -10.66 11.55
N PRO A 454 -21.15 -11.53 12.46
CA PRO A 454 -21.98 -12.55 13.13
C PRO A 454 -23.31 -12.02 13.71
N SER A 455 -23.27 -10.83 14.32
CA SER A 455 -24.45 -10.15 14.89
C SER A 455 -25.58 -9.89 13.88
N ASP A 456 -25.26 -9.57 12.61
CA ASP A 456 -26.28 -9.32 11.57
C ASP A 456 -27.17 -10.53 11.31
N LEU A 457 -26.64 -11.74 11.51
CA LEU A 457 -27.37 -12.99 11.33
C LEU A 457 -28.13 -13.38 12.61
N LEU A 458 -27.57 -13.08 13.78
CA LEU A 458 -28.06 -13.57 15.08
C LEU A 458 -29.03 -12.62 15.78
N ASP A 459 -28.85 -11.30 15.67
CA ASP A 459 -29.78 -10.31 16.23
C ASP A 459 -31.22 -10.49 15.67
N PRO A 460 -31.43 -10.66 14.35
CA PRO A 460 -32.76 -10.89 13.81
C PRO A 460 -33.35 -12.28 14.12
N LEU A 461 -32.50 -13.25 14.49
CA LEU A 461 -32.93 -14.57 14.94
C LEU A 461 -33.38 -14.54 16.41
N ARG A 462 -32.65 -13.82 17.28
CA ARG A 462 -33.07 -13.55 18.67
C ARG A 462 -34.38 -12.77 18.71
N ALA A 463 -34.57 -11.82 17.80
CA ALA A 463 -35.83 -11.06 17.66
C ALA A 463 -37.05 -11.95 17.29
N GLU A 464 -36.84 -13.11 16.65
CA GLU A 464 -37.90 -14.12 16.41
C GLU A 464 -37.90 -15.26 17.45
N GLY A 465 -37.10 -15.18 18.51
CA GLY A 465 -36.98 -16.23 19.53
C GLY A 465 -36.30 -17.53 19.05
N LEU A 466 -35.70 -17.51 17.85
CA LEU A 466 -35.06 -18.68 17.21
C LEU A 466 -33.66 -18.98 17.80
N VAL A 467 -33.10 -18.04 18.54
CA VAL A 467 -31.82 -18.14 19.24
C VAL A 467 -31.99 -17.53 20.65
N GLY A 468 -31.37 -18.14 21.66
CA GLY A 468 -31.36 -17.61 23.04
C GLY A 468 -30.53 -16.32 23.17
N ALA A 469 -30.58 -15.68 24.34
CA ALA A 469 -29.80 -14.46 24.61
C ALA A 469 -28.28 -14.67 24.42
N LEU A 470 -27.56 -13.59 24.12
CA LEU A 470 -26.09 -13.64 23.99
C LEU A 470 -25.43 -13.81 25.37
N GLU A 471 -25.20 -15.06 25.75
CA GLU A 471 -24.40 -15.41 26.92
C GLU A 471 -22.91 -15.14 26.65
N LEU A 472 -22.33 -14.20 27.37
CA LEU A 472 -20.92 -13.80 27.22
C LEU A 472 -20.01 -14.73 28.02
N SER A 473 -19.49 -15.78 27.36
CA SER A 473 -18.47 -16.64 27.96
C SER A 473 -17.13 -15.91 28.07
N GLU A 474 -16.57 -15.80 29.27
CA GLU A 474 -15.20 -15.29 29.45
C GLU A 474 -14.15 -16.29 28.92
N ALA A 475 -14.43 -17.60 29.04
CA ALA A 475 -13.52 -18.67 28.70
C ALA A 475 -12.98 -18.60 27.26
N THR A 476 -11.67 -18.74 27.10
CA THR A 476 -11.05 -18.99 25.80
C THR A 476 -11.42 -20.39 25.32
N PRO A 477 -11.95 -20.58 24.10
CA PRO A 477 -12.33 -21.90 23.61
C PRO A 477 -11.09 -22.81 23.51
N SER A 478 -11.18 -23.99 24.11
CA SER A 478 -10.06 -24.91 24.33
C SER A 478 -9.54 -25.60 23.07
N ASP A 479 -10.41 -25.84 22.09
CA ASP A 479 -10.02 -26.39 20.79
C ASP A 479 -9.68 -25.28 19.79
N TYR A 480 -8.38 -25.01 19.66
CA TYR A 480 -7.85 -24.05 18.69
C TYR A 480 -7.92 -24.52 17.22
N ASN A 481 -8.26 -25.78 16.94
CA ASN A 481 -8.22 -26.38 15.60
C ASN A 481 -9.61 -26.61 14.99
N ARG A 482 -10.66 -26.72 15.81
CA ARG A 482 -12.05 -26.68 15.33
C ARG A 482 -12.37 -25.34 14.64
N PRO A 483 -13.03 -25.35 13.47
CA PRO A 483 -13.53 -24.11 12.86
C PRO A 483 -14.69 -23.55 13.70
N ARG A 484 -14.53 -22.33 14.22
CA ARG A 484 -15.55 -21.69 15.06
C ARG A 484 -16.89 -21.54 14.35
N ASN A 485 -17.97 -21.72 15.11
CA ASN A 485 -19.35 -21.50 14.68
C ASN A 485 -19.73 -20.01 14.77
N VAL A 486 -20.97 -19.65 14.39
CA VAL A 486 -21.39 -18.24 14.33
C VAL A 486 -21.54 -17.61 15.73
N LEU A 487 -22.03 -18.35 16.72
CA LEU A 487 -22.19 -17.91 18.12
C LEU A 487 -20.82 -17.64 18.79
N GLU A 488 -19.86 -18.53 18.53
CA GLU A 488 -18.47 -18.40 19.01
C GLU A 488 -17.72 -17.20 18.37
N LEU A 489 -18.12 -16.77 17.17
CA LEU A 489 -17.58 -15.58 16.52
C LEU A 489 -18.32 -14.31 16.94
N GLU A 490 -19.61 -14.37 17.29
CA GLU A 490 -20.34 -13.27 17.92
C GLU A 490 -19.76 -12.93 19.30
N GLN A 491 -19.45 -13.94 20.14
CA GLN A 491 -18.75 -13.70 21.41
C GLN A 491 -17.40 -12.99 21.20
N ALA A 492 -16.68 -13.32 20.12
CA ALA A 492 -15.45 -12.61 19.74
C ALA A 492 -15.74 -11.19 19.21
N GLU A 493 -16.78 -11.01 18.39
CA GLU A 493 -17.21 -9.68 17.91
C GLU A 493 -17.56 -8.76 19.08
N HIS A 494 -18.33 -9.23 20.06
CA HIS A 494 -18.71 -8.46 21.24
C HIS A 494 -17.48 -8.11 22.10
N LYS A 495 -16.54 -9.05 22.31
CA LYS A 495 -15.25 -8.76 22.97
C LYS A 495 -14.45 -7.68 22.21
N LEU A 496 -14.43 -7.74 20.88
CA LEU A 496 -13.76 -6.75 20.03
C LEU A 496 -14.44 -5.37 20.11
N ARG A 497 -15.77 -5.30 19.99
CA ARG A 497 -16.56 -4.06 20.15
C ARG A 497 -16.31 -3.42 21.51
N ARG A 498 -16.35 -4.20 22.59
CA ARG A 498 -16.07 -3.74 23.95
C ARG A 498 -14.65 -3.19 24.08
N TYR A 499 -13.65 -3.91 23.57
CA TYR A 499 -12.27 -3.43 23.56
C TYR A 499 -12.11 -2.12 22.77
N LEU A 500 -12.64 -2.06 21.54
CA LEU A 500 -12.59 -0.85 20.72
C LEU A 500 -13.25 0.35 21.41
N SER A 501 -14.36 0.16 22.14
CA SER A 501 -15.01 1.24 22.90
C SER A 501 -14.19 1.80 24.08
N THR A 502 -13.08 1.15 24.46
CA THR A 502 -12.14 1.65 25.47
C THR A 502 -10.96 2.43 24.88
N LEU A 503 -10.79 2.42 23.54
CA LEU A 503 -9.72 3.14 22.85
C LEU A 503 -10.21 4.51 22.34
N PRO A 504 -9.34 5.53 22.26
CA PRO A 504 -9.67 6.78 21.59
C PRO A 504 -9.70 6.57 20.06
N ASP A 505 -10.58 7.32 19.35
CA ASP A 505 -10.76 7.24 17.89
C ASP A 505 -9.43 7.23 17.10
N ARG A 506 -8.45 8.04 17.53
CA ARG A 506 -7.11 8.12 16.94
C ARG A 506 -6.40 6.75 16.91
N ASP A 507 -6.51 5.97 17.98
CA ASP A 507 -5.83 4.69 18.11
C ASP A 507 -6.66 3.56 17.50
N ILE A 508 -8.00 3.67 17.49
CA ILE A 508 -8.86 2.81 16.66
C ILE A 508 -8.51 2.98 15.17
N LEU A 509 -8.25 4.20 14.69
CA LEU A 509 -7.87 4.42 13.30
C LEU A 509 -6.44 3.95 12.98
N ARG A 510 -5.49 4.11 13.92
CA ARG A 510 -4.05 3.80 13.70
C ARG A 510 -3.62 2.37 14.01
N THR A 511 -4.29 1.65 14.90
CA THR A 511 -3.90 0.28 15.28
C THR A 511 -4.37 -0.76 14.26
N THR A 512 -3.53 -1.76 13.99
CA THR A 512 -3.87 -2.85 13.07
C THR A 512 -4.90 -3.78 13.70
N LEU A 513 -5.71 -4.45 12.87
CA LEU A 513 -6.68 -5.44 13.36
C LEU A 513 -6.03 -6.55 14.20
N ALA A 514 -4.79 -6.96 13.89
CA ALA A 514 -4.10 -7.98 14.67
C ALA A 514 -3.88 -7.53 16.14
N VAL A 515 -3.38 -6.31 16.35
CA VAL A 515 -3.17 -5.73 17.69
C VAL A 515 -4.51 -5.52 18.41
N LYS A 516 -5.57 -5.14 17.68
CA LYS A 516 -6.93 -5.00 18.25
C LYS A 516 -7.53 -6.33 18.72
N LEU A 517 -7.31 -7.41 17.96
CA LEU A 517 -7.76 -8.75 18.35
C LEU A 517 -6.97 -9.26 19.56
N GLU A 518 -5.65 -9.05 19.57
CA GLU A 518 -4.76 -9.40 20.69
C GLU A 518 -5.16 -8.67 21.98
N GLY A 519 -5.36 -7.35 21.93
CA GLY A 519 -5.85 -6.54 23.06
C GLY A 519 -7.26 -6.90 23.54
N ALA A 520 -8.10 -7.43 22.65
CA ALA A 520 -9.43 -7.96 23.00
C ALA A 520 -9.43 -9.43 23.50
N GLY A 521 -8.26 -10.08 23.61
CA GLY A 521 -8.13 -11.48 24.01
C GLY A 521 -8.64 -12.49 22.97
N ILE A 522 -8.67 -12.10 21.69
CA ILE A 522 -9.23 -12.89 20.57
C ILE A 522 -8.09 -13.57 19.80
N SER A 523 -8.36 -14.78 19.29
CA SER A 523 -7.36 -15.53 18.53
C SER A 523 -7.02 -14.84 17.22
N THR A 524 -5.73 -14.72 16.91
CA THR A 524 -5.25 -14.26 15.60
C THR A 524 -5.71 -15.16 14.44
N LYS A 525 -6.19 -16.39 14.70
CA LYS A 525 -6.88 -17.22 13.70
C LYS A 525 -8.20 -16.58 13.21
N ASP A 526 -8.86 -15.78 14.03
CA ASP A 526 -10.10 -15.06 13.69
C ASP A 526 -9.83 -13.79 12.85
N PHE A 527 -8.56 -13.39 12.67
CA PHE A 527 -8.18 -12.24 11.85
C PHE A 527 -8.80 -12.28 10.45
N VAL A 528 -8.79 -13.44 9.79
CA VAL A 528 -9.34 -13.61 8.43
C VAL A 528 -10.87 -13.42 8.40
N ARG A 529 -11.56 -13.52 9.54
CA ARG A 529 -13.00 -13.21 9.66
C ARG A 529 -13.21 -11.71 9.79
N PHE A 530 -12.59 -11.10 10.80
CA PHE A 530 -12.77 -9.67 11.06
C PHE A 530 -12.05 -8.75 10.06
N GLN A 531 -11.15 -9.28 9.23
CA GLN A 531 -10.48 -8.51 8.16
C GLN A 531 -11.46 -8.02 7.09
N GLY A 532 -12.52 -8.78 6.79
CA GLY A 532 -13.60 -8.31 5.91
C GLY A 532 -14.33 -7.13 6.52
N ALA A 533 -14.93 -7.34 7.70
CA ALA A 533 -15.70 -6.35 8.43
C ALA A 533 -14.87 -5.26 9.15
N HIS A 534 -13.55 -5.16 8.91
CA HIS A 534 -12.68 -4.24 9.66
C HIS A 534 -13.09 -2.77 9.47
N THR A 535 -13.49 -2.39 8.25
CA THR A 535 -14.02 -1.06 7.95
C THR A 535 -15.27 -0.76 8.77
N ARG A 536 -16.21 -1.70 8.87
CA ARG A 536 -17.43 -1.55 9.66
C ARG A 536 -17.13 -1.40 11.15
N LEU A 537 -16.23 -2.23 11.68
CA LEU A 537 -15.78 -2.15 13.07
C LEU A 537 -15.06 -0.82 13.38
N LYS A 538 -14.28 -0.25 12.44
CA LYS A 538 -13.75 1.13 12.57
C LYS A 538 -14.89 2.14 12.66
N VAL A 539 -15.83 2.11 11.69
CA VAL A 539 -16.88 3.13 11.53
C VAL A 539 -17.88 3.15 12.69
N GLU A 540 -18.34 1.97 13.13
CA GLU A 540 -19.28 1.86 14.25
C GLU A 540 -18.64 2.29 15.58
N SER A 541 -17.35 1.99 15.78
CA SER A 541 -16.62 2.40 16.99
C SER A 541 -16.34 3.91 17.00
N CYS A 542 -15.79 4.47 15.92
CA CYS A 542 -15.46 5.90 15.79
C CYS A 542 -16.66 6.74 15.30
N SER A 543 -17.88 6.43 15.74
CA SER A 543 -19.10 6.96 15.11
C SER A 543 -19.25 8.49 15.16
N LYS A 544 -18.60 9.17 16.11
CA LYS A 544 -18.52 10.66 16.14
C LYS A 544 -17.65 11.18 15.01
N PHE A 545 -16.39 10.75 14.95
CA PHE A 545 -15.43 11.11 13.89
C PHE A 545 -15.98 10.91 12.46
N TYR A 546 -16.81 9.88 12.24
CA TYR A 546 -17.43 9.65 10.93
C TYR A 546 -18.72 10.47 10.68
N LYS A 547 -19.45 10.91 11.72
CA LYS A 547 -20.61 11.82 11.62
C LYS A 547 -20.22 13.28 11.44
N ASP A 548 -19.16 13.72 12.11
CA ASP A 548 -18.67 15.10 12.04
C ASP A 548 -17.96 15.41 10.71
N TRP A 549 -17.65 14.38 9.93
CA TRP A 549 -17.03 14.49 8.62
C TRP A 549 -18.06 14.89 7.55
N LYS A 550 -17.67 15.76 6.61
CA LYS A 550 -18.52 16.21 5.50
C LYS A 550 -18.63 15.13 4.41
N MET A 551 -19.37 14.07 4.73
CA MET A 551 -19.76 13.01 3.80
C MET A 551 -21.10 13.36 3.17
N ASP A 552 -21.15 13.40 1.84
CA ASP A 552 -22.38 13.61 1.10
C ASP A 552 -22.95 12.29 0.56
N ILE A 553 -22.10 11.35 0.15
CA ILE A 553 -22.52 10.03 -0.37
C ILE A 553 -22.48 8.98 0.75
N THR A 554 -23.64 8.41 1.09
CA THR A 554 -23.88 7.44 2.16
C THR A 554 -24.92 6.41 1.71
N GLY A 555 -25.06 5.28 2.43
CA GLY A 555 -26.15 4.32 2.20
C GLY A 555 -25.93 3.48 0.94
N ASP A 556 -27.00 3.26 0.15
CA ASP A 556 -26.91 2.55 -1.12
C ASP A 556 -26.73 3.53 -2.28
N VAL A 557 -25.70 3.32 -3.09
CA VAL A 557 -25.18 4.33 -4.02
C VAL A 557 -25.86 4.21 -5.38
N SER A 558 -26.58 5.25 -5.79
CA SER A 558 -27.21 5.31 -7.11
C SER A 558 -26.18 5.21 -8.26
N PRO A 559 -26.56 4.78 -9.48
CA PRO A 559 -25.64 4.75 -10.62
C PRO A 559 -25.00 6.11 -10.94
N GLU A 560 -25.74 7.21 -10.72
CA GLU A 560 -25.28 8.59 -10.75
C GLU A 560 -24.16 8.84 -9.72
N GLU A 561 -24.39 8.49 -8.45
CA GLU A 561 -23.40 8.65 -7.38
C GLU A 561 -22.20 7.72 -7.55
N ALA A 562 -22.37 6.50 -8.07
CA ALA A 562 -21.28 5.56 -8.31
C ALA A 562 -20.26 6.13 -9.31
N ARG A 563 -20.74 6.86 -10.34
CA ARG A 563 -19.88 7.63 -11.25
C ARG A 563 -19.13 8.76 -10.53
N VAL A 564 -19.79 9.46 -9.60
CA VAL A 564 -19.13 10.48 -8.75
C VAL A 564 -18.06 9.86 -7.85
N VAL A 565 -18.36 8.76 -7.16
CA VAL A 565 -17.40 8.02 -6.30
C VAL A 565 -16.16 7.63 -7.09
N VAL A 566 -16.32 7.04 -8.28
CA VAL A 566 -15.20 6.70 -9.17
C VAL A 566 -14.41 7.94 -9.57
N ARG A 567 -15.06 8.99 -10.12
CA ARG A 567 -14.31 10.15 -10.62
C ARG A 567 -13.60 10.91 -9.48
N ARG A 568 -14.20 10.98 -8.29
CA ARG A 568 -13.54 11.54 -7.10
C ARG A 568 -12.32 10.71 -6.67
N LEU A 569 -12.41 9.38 -6.65
CA LEU A 569 -11.29 8.51 -6.28
C LEU A 569 -10.14 8.54 -7.31
N ILE A 570 -10.44 8.62 -8.61
CA ILE A 570 -9.41 8.81 -9.65
C ILE A 570 -8.74 10.19 -9.54
N ASN A 571 -9.51 11.25 -9.28
CA ASN A 571 -8.97 12.58 -8.99
C ASN A 571 -8.10 12.58 -7.70
N TYR A 572 -8.52 11.86 -6.66
CA TYR A 572 -7.80 11.75 -5.38
C TYR A 572 -6.49 10.97 -5.53
N LEU A 573 -6.49 9.87 -6.29
CA LEU A 573 -5.27 9.16 -6.68
C LEU A 573 -4.30 10.07 -7.45
N GLY A 574 -4.77 11.15 -8.09
CA GLY A 574 -3.90 12.20 -8.59
C GLY A 574 -2.89 11.71 -9.63
N MET A 575 -3.34 10.88 -10.58
CA MET A 575 -2.49 10.12 -11.52
C MET A 575 -1.49 10.94 -12.36
N ASP A 576 -1.67 12.26 -12.45
CA ASP A 576 -0.73 13.20 -13.06
C ASP A 576 0.51 13.53 -12.19
N ARG A 577 0.53 13.09 -10.92
CA ARG A 577 1.60 13.33 -9.94
C ARG A 577 2.11 11.98 -9.39
N PRO A 578 3.25 11.46 -9.87
CA PRO A 578 3.72 10.11 -9.53
C PRO A 578 3.92 9.89 -8.03
N ASP A 579 4.40 10.90 -7.33
CA ASP A 579 4.63 10.94 -5.89
C ASP A 579 3.32 10.74 -5.11
N VAL A 580 2.31 11.56 -5.41
CA VAL A 580 1.00 11.51 -4.75
C VAL A 580 0.22 10.27 -5.15
N PHE A 581 0.34 9.82 -6.40
CA PHE A 581 -0.22 8.55 -6.85
C PHE A 581 0.35 7.37 -6.06
N HIS A 582 1.66 7.29 -5.87
CA HIS A 582 2.26 6.25 -5.04
C HIS A 582 1.87 6.36 -3.56
N ALA A 583 1.73 7.56 -3.00
CA ALA A 583 1.27 7.74 -1.63
C ALA A 583 -0.17 7.26 -1.43
N HIS A 584 -1.11 7.74 -2.23
CA HIS A 584 -2.55 7.45 -2.07
C HIS A 584 -2.93 6.05 -2.55
N LEU A 585 -2.23 5.47 -3.54
CA LEU A 585 -2.55 4.12 -4.04
C LEU A 585 -2.36 3.03 -2.98
N PHE A 586 -1.50 3.22 -1.97
CA PHE A 586 -1.29 2.27 -0.88
C PHE A 586 -2.02 2.62 0.43
N GLU A 587 -2.89 3.63 0.41
CA GLU A 587 -3.77 3.97 1.54
C GLU A 587 -4.83 2.88 1.78
N ASP A 588 -5.41 2.85 2.99
CA ASP A 588 -6.57 2.02 3.31
C ASP A 588 -7.80 2.56 2.57
N VAL A 589 -8.56 1.67 1.90
CA VAL A 589 -9.72 2.06 1.08
C VAL A 589 -10.78 2.83 1.89
N SER A 590 -10.93 2.54 3.19
CA SER A 590 -11.86 3.27 4.07
C SER A 590 -11.40 4.70 4.36
N ASP A 591 -10.09 4.92 4.44
CA ASP A 591 -9.49 6.24 4.60
C ASP A 591 -9.58 7.02 3.27
N MET A 592 -9.30 6.38 2.12
CA MET A 592 -9.49 6.98 0.79
C MET A 592 -10.94 7.46 0.57
N MET A 593 -11.94 6.62 0.89
CA MET A 593 -13.36 6.96 0.73
C MET A 593 -13.76 8.17 1.59
N ARG A 594 -13.38 8.19 2.88
CA ARG A 594 -13.59 9.35 3.75
C ARG A 594 -12.97 10.62 3.15
N ASN A 595 -11.73 10.53 2.68
CA ASN A 595 -10.99 11.68 2.16
C ASN A 595 -11.61 12.25 0.86
N VAL A 596 -12.49 11.50 0.17
CA VAL A 596 -13.31 11.98 -0.96
C VAL A 596 -14.78 12.28 -0.62
N GLY A 597 -15.15 12.33 0.67
CA GLY A 597 -16.51 12.63 1.12
C GLY A 597 -17.52 11.48 0.96
N VAL A 598 -17.03 10.25 0.76
CA VAL A 598 -17.85 9.05 0.61
C VAL A 598 -17.78 8.23 1.90
N HIS A 599 -18.93 7.80 2.42
CA HIS A 599 -18.97 7.00 3.62
C HIS A 599 -18.32 5.62 3.39
N PRO A 600 -17.42 5.13 4.27
CA PRO A 600 -16.74 3.84 4.04
C PRO A 600 -17.66 2.61 4.05
N LEU A 601 -18.93 2.77 4.45
CA LEU A 601 -19.97 1.74 4.35
C LEU A 601 -21.03 2.06 3.28
N ALA A 602 -20.70 2.90 2.30
CA ALA A 602 -21.54 3.09 1.11
C ALA A 602 -21.53 1.83 0.22
N THR A 603 -22.70 1.30 -0.13
CA THR A 603 -22.90 0.05 -0.90
C THR A 603 -23.08 0.35 -2.40
N GLY A 604 -23.40 -0.64 -3.24
CA GLY A 604 -23.59 -0.46 -4.70
C GLY A 604 -22.33 -0.15 -5.53
N VAL A 605 -21.20 0.22 -4.90
CA VAL A 605 -19.94 0.56 -5.59
C VAL A 605 -18.74 -0.21 -5.00
N ASN A 606 -18.15 -1.10 -5.79
CA ASN A 606 -17.06 -1.97 -5.34
C ASN A 606 -15.67 -1.28 -5.46
N VAL A 607 -15.42 -0.32 -4.57
CA VAL A 607 -14.16 0.44 -4.53
C VAL A 607 -12.94 -0.47 -4.32
N THR A 608 -13.08 -1.53 -3.51
CA THR A 608 -11.99 -2.48 -3.23
C THR A 608 -11.54 -3.21 -4.51
N PHE A 609 -12.45 -3.59 -5.40
CA PHE A 609 -12.11 -4.13 -6.72
C PHE A 609 -11.35 -3.09 -7.56
N MET A 610 -11.90 -1.88 -7.72
CA MET A 610 -11.31 -0.82 -8.54
C MET A 610 -9.87 -0.49 -8.11
N ILE A 611 -9.64 -0.26 -6.81
CA ILE A 611 -8.30 0.05 -6.28
C ILE A 611 -7.36 -1.16 -6.40
N SER A 612 -7.86 -2.39 -6.25
CA SER A 612 -7.06 -3.61 -6.49
C SER A 612 -6.65 -3.76 -7.97
N LYS A 613 -7.52 -3.39 -8.91
CA LYS A 613 -7.23 -3.41 -10.35
C LYS A 613 -6.17 -2.37 -10.74
N ILE A 614 -6.24 -1.14 -10.19
CA ILE A 614 -5.21 -0.11 -10.40
C ILE A 614 -3.87 -0.53 -9.74
N ARG A 615 -3.91 -1.13 -8.54
CA ARG A 615 -2.72 -1.74 -7.90
C ARG A 615 -2.09 -2.84 -8.76
N TYR A 616 -2.89 -3.69 -9.41
CA TYR A 616 -2.37 -4.67 -10.38
C TYR A 616 -1.63 -3.98 -11.52
N LEU A 617 -2.29 -3.03 -12.19
CA LEU A 617 -1.78 -2.41 -13.43
C LEU A 617 -0.51 -1.58 -13.19
N LEU A 618 -0.27 -1.08 -11.99
CA LEU A 618 1.05 -0.56 -11.61
C LEU A 618 2.09 -1.68 -11.45
N SER A 619 1.69 -2.83 -10.91
CA SER A 619 2.57 -3.95 -10.57
C SER A 619 3.06 -4.79 -11.77
N THR A 620 2.60 -4.48 -12.98
CA THR A 620 3.12 -5.03 -14.25
C THR A 620 4.43 -4.37 -14.69
N GLY A 621 4.81 -3.23 -14.09
CA GLY A 621 5.98 -2.45 -14.48
C GLY A 621 5.71 -1.46 -15.62
N GLU A 622 4.45 -1.23 -16.01
CA GLU A 622 4.11 -0.22 -17.01
C GLU A 622 4.42 1.22 -16.54
N PRO A 623 4.88 2.11 -17.45
CA PRO A 623 5.02 3.52 -17.14
C PRO A 623 3.69 4.15 -16.70
N LEU A 624 3.73 5.08 -15.74
CA LEU A 624 2.53 5.72 -15.19
C LEU A 624 1.67 6.43 -16.26
N SER A 625 2.27 6.88 -17.37
CA SER A 625 1.55 7.43 -18.52
C SER A 625 0.71 6.37 -19.27
N SER A 626 1.20 5.13 -19.40
CA SER A 626 0.40 4.01 -19.92
C SER A 626 -0.72 3.66 -18.94
N LEU A 627 -0.42 3.61 -17.64
CA LEU A 627 -1.41 3.36 -16.59
C LEU A 627 -2.52 4.42 -16.58
N LYS A 628 -2.20 5.72 -16.70
CA LYS A 628 -3.20 6.79 -16.82
C LYS A 628 -4.08 6.59 -18.05
N ARG A 629 -3.49 6.32 -19.22
CA ARG A 629 -4.27 6.07 -20.45
C ARG A 629 -5.22 4.89 -20.26
N LYS A 630 -4.71 3.73 -19.81
CA LYS A 630 -5.54 2.53 -19.55
C LYS A 630 -6.67 2.79 -18.54
N VAL A 631 -6.45 3.65 -17.54
CA VAL A 631 -7.52 4.04 -16.61
C VAL A 631 -8.57 4.93 -17.27
N GLU A 632 -8.19 5.93 -18.08
CA GLU A 632 -9.16 6.73 -18.84
C GLU A 632 -9.85 5.93 -19.98
N ASP A 633 -9.20 4.88 -20.52
CA ASP A 633 -9.79 3.92 -21.46
C ASP A 633 -10.90 3.09 -20.75
N MET A 634 -10.62 2.52 -19.57
CA MET A 634 -11.60 1.80 -18.73
C MET A 634 -12.69 2.70 -18.14
N LEU A 635 -12.56 4.03 -18.25
CA LEU A 635 -13.55 5.03 -17.85
C LEU A 635 -14.50 5.42 -18.99
N GLN A 636 -14.13 5.25 -20.27
CA GLN A 636 -14.99 5.62 -21.41
C GLN A 636 -16.43 5.05 -21.35
N PRO A 637 -16.68 3.79 -20.89
CA PRO A 637 -18.04 3.25 -20.79
C PRO A 637 -18.98 4.02 -19.84
N TYR A 638 -18.45 4.86 -18.95
CA TYR A 638 -19.23 5.64 -17.98
C TYR A 638 -19.24 7.15 -18.24
N PHE A 639 -18.33 7.65 -19.08
CA PHE A 639 -18.03 9.08 -19.22
C PHE A 639 -17.88 9.47 -20.69
N ALA A 640 -18.92 10.05 -21.28
CA ALA A 640 -18.90 10.50 -22.67
C ALA A 640 -17.92 11.68 -22.86
N SER A 641 -16.89 11.49 -23.68
CA SER A 641 -15.86 12.51 -23.96
C SER A 641 -16.33 13.64 -24.89
N ASN A 642 -17.43 13.45 -25.62
CA ASN A 642 -18.09 14.46 -26.45
C ASN A 642 -19.59 14.46 -26.15
N VAL A 643 -20.25 15.62 -26.25
CA VAL A 643 -21.71 15.75 -26.04
C VAL A 643 -22.31 16.79 -26.98
N THR A 644 -23.56 16.60 -27.42
CA THR A 644 -24.32 17.62 -28.17
C THR A 644 -25.05 18.56 -27.20
N TRP A 645 -25.53 19.70 -27.69
CA TRP A 645 -26.35 20.62 -26.89
C TRP A 645 -27.62 19.97 -26.33
N GLU A 646 -28.31 19.20 -27.16
CA GLU A 646 -29.58 18.52 -26.81
C GLU A 646 -29.38 17.40 -25.79
N ASP A 647 -28.33 16.57 -25.95
CA ASP A 647 -27.96 15.53 -24.98
C ASP A 647 -27.53 16.15 -23.64
N LEU A 648 -26.75 17.24 -23.67
CA LEU A 648 -26.37 17.96 -22.45
C LEU A 648 -27.59 18.55 -21.72
N GLN A 649 -28.52 19.21 -22.43
CA GLN A 649 -29.72 19.74 -21.79
C GLN A 649 -30.58 18.61 -21.19
N THR A 650 -30.79 17.53 -21.95
CA THR A 650 -31.55 16.34 -21.50
C THR A 650 -30.94 15.73 -20.24
N ARG A 651 -29.61 15.55 -20.19
CA ARG A 651 -28.90 15.03 -19.01
C ARG A 651 -28.99 15.95 -17.80
N VAL A 652 -28.92 17.28 -17.99
CA VAL A 652 -29.06 18.25 -16.90
C VAL A 652 -30.47 18.20 -16.32
N GLU A 653 -31.50 18.15 -17.17
CA GLU A 653 -32.90 18.06 -16.74
C GLU A 653 -33.17 16.75 -15.98
N GLN A 654 -32.69 15.61 -16.51
CA GLN A 654 -32.79 14.31 -15.81
C GLN A 654 -32.01 14.29 -14.48
N PHE A 655 -30.80 14.86 -14.43
CA PHE A 655 -30.00 14.92 -13.19
C PHE A 655 -30.68 15.76 -12.12
N VAL A 656 -31.20 16.93 -12.49
CA VAL A 656 -31.96 17.79 -11.56
C VAL A 656 -33.26 17.12 -11.11
N GLN A 657 -33.97 16.43 -12.00
CA GLN A 657 -35.20 15.71 -11.65
C GLN A 657 -34.96 14.54 -10.67
N LYS A 658 -33.86 13.80 -10.83
CA LYS A 658 -33.51 12.67 -9.95
C LYS A 658 -32.85 13.08 -8.64
N GLN A 659 -32.07 14.15 -8.64
CA GLN A 659 -31.14 14.48 -7.54
C GLN A 659 -31.03 16.01 -7.30
N PRO A 660 -32.14 16.73 -7.03
CA PRO A 660 -32.11 18.19 -6.90
C PRO A 660 -31.22 18.68 -5.73
N LEU A 661 -31.22 18.01 -4.58
CA LEU A 661 -30.30 18.30 -3.46
C LEU A 661 -28.82 18.15 -3.83
N ARG A 662 -28.49 17.23 -4.75
CA ARG A 662 -27.13 17.07 -5.27
C ARG A 662 -26.81 18.18 -6.29
N ALA A 663 -27.76 18.51 -7.15
CA ALA A 663 -27.60 19.56 -8.16
C ALA A 663 -27.37 20.96 -7.57
N THR A 664 -27.85 21.25 -6.36
CA THR A 664 -27.52 22.48 -5.61
C THR A 664 -26.16 22.40 -4.90
N THR A 665 -25.86 21.29 -4.21
CA THR A 665 -24.70 21.18 -3.30
C THR A 665 -23.39 20.73 -3.95
N TRP A 666 -23.42 19.91 -5.00
CA TRP A 666 -22.21 19.30 -5.57
C TRP A 666 -21.32 20.25 -6.36
N LYS A 667 -20.03 19.89 -6.44
CA LYS A 667 -19.05 20.58 -7.29
C LYS A 667 -19.34 20.27 -8.75
N LYS A 668 -19.02 21.22 -9.65
CA LYS A 668 -19.24 21.10 -11.10
C LYS A 668 -18.73 19.78 -11.72
N ARG A 669 -17.56 19.29 -11.29
CA ARG A 669 -16.98 18.00 -11.74
C ARG A 669 -17.73 16.77 -11.21
N ASP A 670 -18.39 16.87 -10.05
CA ASP A 670 -19.28 15.82 -9.55
C ASP A 670 -20.59 15.81 -10.36
N LYS A 671 -21.17 16.99 -10.67
CA LYS A 671 -22.35 17.10 -11.54
C LYS A 671 -22.10 16.52 -12.94
N LEU A 672 -20.93 16.81 -13.54
CA LEU A 672 -20.50 16.18 -14.80
C LEU A 672 -20.45 14.65 -14.68
N ALA A 673 -19.80 14.14 -13.63
CA ALA A 673 -19.68 12.70 -13.43
C ALA A 673 -21.04 12.01 -13.23
N ALA A 674 -21.96 12.63 -12.47
CA ALA A 674 -23.31 12.14 -12.26
C ALA A 674 -24.09 11.99 -13.58
N MET A 675 -23.96 12.96 -14.49
CA MET A 675 -24.54 12.93 -15.85
C MET A 675 -23.82 11.97 -16.83
N GLY A 676 -22.77 11.27 -16.39
CA GLY A 676 -21.98 10.40 -17.26
C GLY A 676 -21.14 11.18 -18.27
N LEU A 677 -20.59 12.33 -17.85
CA LEU A 677 -19.69 13.18 -18.63
C LEU A 677 -18.32 13.25 -17.94
N SER A 678 -17.24 13.25 -18.72
CA SER A 678 -15.88 13.42 -18.22
C SER A 678 -15.64 14.86 -17.74
N GLY A 679 -14.63 15.05 -16.89
CA GLY A 679 -14.07 16.37 -16.61
C GLY A 679 -13.44 17.03 -17.86
N SER A 680 -13.13 16.25 -18.90
CA SER A 680 -12.59 16.71 -20.18
C SER A 680 -13.63 16.77 -21.32
N THR A 681 -14.93 16.62 -21.03
CA THR A 681 -15.97 16.58 -22.08
C THR A 681 -16.05 17.91 -22.83
N VAL A 682 -15.99 17.83 -24.15
CA VAL A 682 -16.27 18.96 -25.04
C VAL A 682 -17.71 18.93 -25.54
N LEU A 683 -18.30 20.11 -25.62
CA LEU A 683 -19.63 20.36 -26.15
C LEU A 683 -19.55 20.83 -27.60
N SER A 684 -20.30 20.16 -28.47
CA SER A 684 -20.58 20.60 -29.84
C SER A 684 -21.85 21.45 -29.86
N THR A 685 -21.71 22.76 -30.10
CA THR A 685 -22.83 23.70 -30.27
C THR A 685 -23.05 24.01 -31.75
N PRO A 686 -24.30 24.15 -32.25
CA PRO A 686 -24.54 24.57 -33.63
C PRO A 686 -24.07 26.00 -33.95
N LEU A 687 -23.83 26.83 -32.93
CA LEU A 687 -23.40 28.23 -33.07
C LEU A 687 -21.87 28.42 -33.05
N SER A 688 -21.07 27.36 -32.87
CA SER A 688 -19.61 27.47 -32.79
C SER A 688 -18.93 26.24 -33.38
N SER A 689 -18.03 26.46 -34.34
CA SER A 689 -17.24 25.42 -34.98
C SER A 689 -16.11 24.87 -34.11
N THR A 690 -15.78 25.53 -33.00
CA THR A 690 -14.80 25.08 -32.01
C THR A 690 -15.49 24.43 -30.80
N PRO A 691 -15.27 23.12 -30.55
CA PRO A 691 -15.85 22.45 -29.38
C PRO A 691 -15.38 23.09 -28.07
N GLN A 692 -16.31 23.33 -27.13
CA GLN A 692 -16.01 24.03 -25.89
C GLN A 692 -15.92 23.07 -24.69
N PRO A 693 -14.86 23.09 -23.87
CA PRO A 693 -14.78 22.25 -22.68
C PRO A 693 -15.81 22.67 -21.62
N LEU A 694 -16.54 21.69 -21.09
CA LEU A 694 -17.63 21.94 -20.13
C LEU A 694 -17.14 22.30 -18.73
N ASP A 695 -15.97 21.84 -18.29
CA ASP A 695 -15.48 22.16 -16.95
C ASP A 695 -15.01 23.64 -16.83
N ALA A 696 -14.59 24.26 -17.94
CA ALA A 696 -14.20 25.66 -18.01
C ALA A 696 -15.38 26.65 -18.22
N SER A 697 -16.47 26.24 -18.88
CA SER A 697 -17.56 27.15 -19.28
C SER A 697 -18.69 27.26 -18.24
N ASN A 698 -19.14 28.46 -17.88
CA ASN A 698 -20.25 28.68 -16.92
C ASN A 698 -21.60 28.07 -17.40
N LEU A 699 -21.67 27.67 -18.66
CA LEU A 699 -22.83 27.14 -19.38
C LEU A 699 -23.55 26.01 -18.63
N LEU A 700 -22.80 25.06 -18.04
CA LEU A 700 -23.40 23.98 -17.25
C LEU A 700 -24.09 24.50 -15.98
N ASP A 701 -23.47 25.42 -15.25
CA ASP A 701 -24.05 25.93 -14.01
C ASP A 701 -25.31 26.77 -14.29
N THR A 702 -25.35 27.49 -15.43
CA THR A 702 -26.56 28.16 -15.95
C THR A 702 -27.66 27.18 -16.35
N LEU A 703 -27.34 26.09 -17.05
CA LEU A 703 -28.32 25.04 -17.41
C LEU A 703 -28.90 24.38 -16.15
N VAL A 704 -28.05 24.04 -15.17
CA VAL A 704 -28.49 23.47 -13.89
C VAL A 704 -29.37 24.45 -13.13
N ALA A 705 -29.05 25.75 -13.13
CA ALA A 705 -29.90 26.78 -12.52
C ALA A 705 -31.27 26.91 -13.21
N LYS A 706 -31.32 26.86 -14.55
CA LYS A 706 -32.57 26.85 -15.33
C LYS A 706 -33.42 25.62 -14.98
N ALA A 707 -32.83 24.43 -14.96
CA ALA A 707 -33.52 23.19 -14.62
C ALA A 707 -34.02 23.20 -13.16
N LEU A 708 -33.22 23.69 -12.20
CA LEU A 708 -33.63 23.83 -10.79
C LEU A 708 -34.78 24.83 -10.62
N LYS A 709 -34.77 25.94 -11.37
CA LYS A 709 -35.90 26.90 -11.40
C LYS A 709 -37.18 26.25 -11.95
N ASN A 710 -37.09 25.38 -12.95
CA ASN A 710 -38.23 24.63 -13.49
C ASN A 710 -38.70 23.51 -12.54
N HIS A 711 -37.80 22.93 -11.73
CA HIS A 711 -38.13 21.90 -10.75
C HIS A 711 -38.74 22.49 -9.46
N TYR A 712 -38.43 23.74 -9.12
CA TYR A 712 -38.93 24.43 -7.93
C TYR A 712 -40.47 24.37 -7.85
N GLY A 713 -40.98 23.86 -6.72
CA GLY A 713 -42.40 23.59 -6.50
C GLY A 713 -42.79 22.11 -6.60
N ASN A 714 -42.06 21.29 -7.38
CA ASN A 714 -42.38 19.88 -7.60
C ASN A 714 -41.70 18.90 -6.61
N GLY A 715 -40.72 19.36 -5.83
CA GLY A 715 -40.01 18.57 -4.82
C GLY A 715 -40.60 18.64 -3.42
N THR A 716 -39.88 18.05 -2.46
CA THR A 716 -40.08 18.21 -1.02
C THR A 716 -39.77 19.64 -0.54
N ASP A 717 -40.11 19.96 0.71
CA ASP A 717 -39.87 21.31 1.25
C ASP A 717 -38.37 21.57 1.53
N GLU A 718 -37.60 20.55 1.92
CA GLU A 718 -36.13 20.61 1.99
C GLU A 718 -35.52 20.91 0.62
N GLU A 719 -36.02 20.28 -0.44
CA GLU A 719 -35.61 20.55 -1.82
C GLU A 719 -35.98 21.96 -2.27
N LYS A 720 -37.18 22.45 -1.93
CA LYS A 720 -37.58 23.85 -2.20
C LYS A 720 -36.64 24.83 -1.49
N GLU A 721 -36.36 24.63 -0.20
CA GLU A 721 -35.47 25.51 0.56
C GLU A 721 -34.05 25.50 -0.02
N ALA A 722 -33.47 24.32 -0.27
CA ALA A 722 -32.15 24.17 -0.86
C ALA A 722 -32.05 24.79 -2.27
N ILE A 723 -33.08 24.64 -3.10
CA ILE A 723 -33.15 25.26 -4.44
C ILE A 723 -33.26 26.79 -4.33
N ALA A 724 -34.14 27.31 -3.47
CA ALA A 724 -34.31 28.75 -3.27
C ALA A 724 -33.02 29.40 -2.74
N PHE A 725 -32.39 28.79 -1.73
CA PHE A 725 -31.11 29.21 -1.18
C PHE A 725 -30.00 29.21 -2.24
N PHE A 726 -29.91 28.15 -3.06
CA PHE A 726 -28.93 28.06 -4.15
C PHE A 726 -29.15 29.13 -5.21
N LEU A 727 -30.38 29.29 -5.72
CA LEU A 727 -30.69 30.26 -6.77
C LEU A 727 -30.52 31.71 -6.30
N LYS A 728 -30.94 32.02 -5.07
CA LYS A 728 -30.77 33.34 -4.45
C LYS A 728 -29.30 33.68 -4.22
N ASN A 729 -28.53 32.79 -3.58
CA ASN A 729 -27.13 33.07 -3.23
C ASN A 729 -26.16 32.98 -4.41
N ARG A 730 -26.47 32.20 -5.46
CA ARG A 730 -25.57 32.03 -6.62
C ARG A 730 -25.90 32.95 -7.80
N TYR A 731 -27.16 33.38 -7.94
CA TYR A 731 -27.63 34.15 -9.11
C TYR A 731 -28.50 35.36 -8.77
N GLY A 732 -28.84 35.61 -7.51
CA GLY A 732 -29.74 36.70 -7.10
C GLY A 732 -31.23 36.44 -7.39
N PHE A 733 -31.59 35.24 -7.86
CA PHE A 733 -32.99 34.91 -8.14
C PHE A 733 -33.73 34.53 -6.85
N ASP A 734 -34.57 35.42 -6.35
CA ASP A 734 -35.54 35.08 -5.30
C ASP A 734 -36.73 34.33 -5.90
N VAL A 735 -36.91 33.08 -5.49
CA VAL A 735 -38.00 32.19 -5.95
C VAL A 735 -39.19 32.19 -4.99
N VAL A 736 -39.01 32.70 -3.78
CA VAL A 736 -40.03 32.78 -2.72
C VAL A 736 -40.96 33.99 -2.95
N ALA A 737 -40.47 35.00 -3.69
CA ALA A 737 -41.15 36.27 -3.95
C ALA A 737 -42.47 36.20 -4.75
N ARG A 738 -42.98 35.02 -5.15
CA ARG A 738 -44.38 34.85 -5.59
C ARG A 738 -45.34 34.79 -4.39
N GLY A 739 -45.30 35.83 -3.57
CA GLY A 739 -46.30 36.06 -2.52
C GLY A 739 -47.64 36.47 -3.13
N VAL A 740 -48.72 35.85 -2.65
CA VAL A 740 -50.12 36.04 -3.08
C VAL A 740 -50.37 35.75 -4.56
N VAL A 741 -51.04 34.63 -4.82
CA VAL A 741 -51.73 34.40 -6.09
C VAL A 741 -52.80 35.48 -6.22
N ALA A 742 -52.63 36.38 -7.20
CA ALA A 742 -53.70 37.30 -7.62
C ALA A 742 -54.95 36.47 -7.92
N THR A 743 -56.11 36.97 -7.52
CA THR A 743 -57.37 36.21 -7.61
C THR A 743 -57.65 35.76 -9.05
N PRO A 744 -58.38 34.65 -9.28
CA PRO A 744 -58.67 34.19 -10.65
C PRO A 744 -59.32 35.26 -11.54
N GLU A 745 -60.03 36.21 -10.94
CA GLU A 745 -60.64 37.37 -11.60
C GLU A 745 -59.58 38.41 -12.05
N GLU A 746 -58.58 38.71 -11.21
CA GLU A 746 -57.43 39.55 -11.59
C GLU A 746 -56.55 38.93 -12.67
N VAL A 747 -56.43 37.59 -12.70
CA VAL A 747 -55.69 36.86 -13.73
C VAL A 747 -56.43 36.85 -15.07
N LEU A 748 -57.77 36.83 -15.05
CA LEU A 748 -58.60 36.97 -16.26
C LEU A 748 -58.65 38.42 -16.80
N ALA A 749 -58.32 39.42 -15.97
CA ALA A 749 -58.34 40.83 -16.34
C ALA A 749 -57.03 41.36 -16.97
N ARG A 750 -55.92 40.61 -16.90
CA ARG A 750 -54.62 41.03 -17.47
C ARG A 750 -54.44 40.50 -18.89
N SER A 751 -54.03 41.38 -19.79
CA SER A 751 -53.64 41.02 -21.16
C SER A 751 -52.23 40.43 -21.16
N SER A 752 -51.96 39.47 -22.06
CA SER A 752 -50.59 38.96 -22.27
C SER A 752 -49.63 40.02 -22.84
N ALA A 753 -50.14 41.16 -23.29
CA ALA A 753 -49.34 42.35 -23.60
C ALA A 753 -48.79 43.03 -22.33
N ASP A 754 -49.56 43.06 -21.24
CA ASP A 754 -49.21 43.80 -20.01
C ASP A 754 -48.02 43.14 -19.30
N ASP A 755 -48.01 41.80 -19.24
CA ASP A 755 -46.89 41.03 -18.69
C ASP A 755 -45.60 41.18 -19.53
N LEU A 756 -45.73 41.40 -20.85
CA LEU A 756 -44.59 41.66 -21.75
C LEU A 756 -44.05 43.09 -21.58
N GLU A 757 -44.91 44.09 -21.45
CA GLU A 757 -44.51 45.48 -21.18
C GLU A 757 -43.86 45.61 -19.80
N ALA A 758 -44.43 44.96 -18.77
CA ALA A 758 -43.86 44.93 -17.43
C ALA A 758 -42.47 44.25 -17.39
N ALA A 759 -42.30 43.14 -18.12
CA ALA A 759 -41.01 42.48 -18.27
C ALA A 759 -39.99 43.34 -19.04
N ARG A 760 -40.43 44.16 -20.01
CA ARG A 760 -39.57 45.11 -20.73
C ARG A 760 -39.09 46.23 -19.82
N LEU A 761 -39.99 46.85 -19.06
CA LEU A 761 -39.68 47.95 -18.14
C LEU A 761 -38.70 47.53 -17.03
N GLN A 762 -38.90 46.35 -16.42
CA GLN A 762 -37.95 45.80 -15.43
C GLN A 762 -36.55 45.53 -16.02
N HIS A 763 -36.43 45.34 -17.33
CA HIS A 763 -35.15 45.09 -17.99
C HIS A 763 -34.40 46.38 -18.38
N GLU A 764 -35.08 47.51 -18.44
CA GLU A 764 -34.49 48.83 -18.73
C GLU A 764 -33.86 49.44 -17.46
N GLU A 765 -34.51 49.36 -16.29
CA GLU A 765 -34.02 49.94 -15.01
C GLU A 765 -32.70 49.33 -14.50
N VAL A 766 -32.36 48.10 -14.88
CA VAL A 766 -31.18 47.37 -14.34
C VAL A 766 -29.88 47.65 -15.14
N THR A 767 -29.89 48.61 -16.07
CA THR A 767 -28.72 48.97 -16.90
C THR A 767 -27.68 49.84 -16.17
N VAL A 768 -27.10 49.31 -15.10
CA VAL A 768 -26.01 49.95 -14.33
C VAL A 768 -24.78 50.22 -15.24
N PRO A 769 -24.27 51.46 -15.33
CA PRO A 769 -23.19 51.80 -16.26
C PRO A 769 -21.84 51.20 -15.85
N ILE A 770 -21.21 50.49 -16.79
CA ILE A 770 -19.88 49.88 -16.60
C ILE A 770 -18.83 50.98 -16.38
N ARG A 771 -18.31 51.09 -15.14
CA ARG A 771 -17.16 51.96 -14.82
C ARG A 771 -15.93 51.52 -15.60
N ARG A 772 -15.48 52.35 -16.55
CA ARG A 772 -14.18 52.19 -17.22
C ARG A 772 -13.05 52.25 -16.19
N VAL A 773 -12.22 51.20 -16.14
CA VAL A 773 -10.98 51.18 -15.37
C VAL A 773 -9.91 51.95 -16.15
N ASN A 774 -9.53 53.13 -15.67
CA ASN A 774 -8.47 53.93 -16.29
C ASN A 774 -7.07 53.38 -15.92
N THR A 775 -6.41 52.73 -16.88
CA THR A 775 -5.00 52.35 -16.79
C THR A 775 -4.09 53.58 -16.88
N ARG A 776 -3.56 54.05 -15.75
CA ARG A 776 -2.52 55.08 -15.72
C ARG A 776 -1.17 54.53 -16.21
N ILE A 777 -0.80 54.86 -17.44
CA ILE A 777 0.58 54.69 -17.93
C ILE A 777 1.44 55.79 -17.32
N ALA A 778 2.43 55.42 -16.50
CA ALA A 778 3.36 56.37 -15.89
C ALA A 778 4.61 56.57 -16.77
N ASN A 779 4.60 57.61 -17.60
CA ASN A 779 5.81 58.08 -18.27
C ASN A 779 6.75 58.74 -17.26
N LYS A 780 7.98 58.24 -17.11
CA LYS A 780 9.10 58.96 -16.49
C LYS A 780 10.17 59.23 -17.55
N LYS A 781 10.40 60.51 -17.84
CA LYS A 781 11.71 61.04 -18.26
C LYS A 781 12.38 61.63 -17.01
N GLY A 782 13.71 61.57 -16.97
CA GLY A 782 14.53 61.86 -15.80
C GLY A 782 15.63 60.80 -15.74
#